data_AF-A0A5J9TEA8-F1
#
_entry.id   AF-A0A5J9TEA8-F1
#
_cell.length_a   1.000
_cell.length_b   1.000
_cell.length_c   1.000
_cell.angle_alpha   90.00
_cell.angle_beta   90.00
_cell.angle_gamma   90.00
#
_symmetry.space_group_name_H-M   'P 1'
#
loop_
_entity.id
_entity.type
_entity.pdbx_description
1 polymer ?
#
loop_
_entity_poly.entity_id
_entity_poly.type
_entity_poly.pdbx_seq_one_letter_code
_entity_poly.pdbx_strand_id
1 'polypeptide(L)'
;LPSWTHAIKAQPHDGRGDGNETSTPGMGSHHEDAAPGDVVYLHGVLELTVFEAEHLHNAVHGRIMEATEKMEQSMGVHCLQHSKLYVDIDVGAARVARTREVEFHPTAPAWNQSFRLHCAYPAETVTFTVKNQHLIGAGVLGSGSVPAARLASGQPLECWLDLRGGEHAHETHTPSLRVRLQFLDVERDPCWDAGVQLPGFSGVKPAFFPERTNCNVTLYQNAHLSDAFDPRVRLDGGRAYRPARLWKDLYAAIRDARRFVYVAGWSVSTGITLVRDAGRKVPGAEPGVTLGELLKRKADEGVAVLVMPWQDQTSISFLGNEGLMKTHDEETRRYFEGTGVRCFLCPRDADPTLTVVQHVEVTAQFTHHQKAVTLDAATPGAGDGRHVVSFIGGIDLCNGRYWQLILLLPRASLSDVLTESSSAGLTNARCWVRYDDENHTLFQDLDTTYRHDFMQNNFKHASLRHGGPREPWHDVHCRIEGPAAWDVLANFEQRWRKQAPEHMRGCLLDLSPATFPDPAKFDDDDADNSWNVQVFRSIDDASVVGFPYDPAEAAAAGLTSGKDVTVDQSIQVGYVEAIRRARRFIYIENQYFLGGCASWAEDRDAGCLNLVPVEIALKVAAKIRRGERFAAYVVTPMWPEGEPAGDAVQAILRWNRLTVEMMYGVVARAIDDAGMRGQAHPCDYLNFFCLGNREAPRPGEYRPPKTPEEGTDYWRAQVNRRGPIYVHAKLMIGTRSLQTLSTLSIRSAFRALGISLSRRRAVDDEYVMVGSANLNERSLAGNRDTEIAQGSYQPAHLNGPCRRARGQVHGFRMSLWHEHFMRGHAIEEGTDASVFLEPESVECVRAVRRAADRLWDAYTRDRVEDLPGHLLPFPITVSEFGEVGDLPADGCFPDTRAPVRGRKSVKLPAILTT
;
A
#
# COMPACT_ATOMS: atom_id res chain seq x y z
N LEU A 1 -41.90 1.94 -14.26
CA LEU A 1 -43.24 1.96 -13.61
C LEU A 1 -43.38 3.29 -12.86
N PRO A 2 -44.42 4.12 -13.06
CA PRO A 2 -44.27 5.59 -13.07
C PRO A 2 -45.00 6.41 -11.98
N SER A 3 -44.51 7.65 -11.87
CA SER A 3 -45.12 8.92 -11.42
C SER A 3 -45.22 9.24 -9.92
N TRP A 4 -44.72 10.42 -9.52
CA TRP A 4 -45.49 11.55 -8.96
C TRP A 4 -44.70 12.88 -9.08
N THR A 5 -45.43 13.99 -9.08
CA THR A 5 -45.26 15.25 -9.84
C THR A 5 -44.90 16.52 -9.02
N HIS A 6 -44.49 17.57 -9.74
CA HIS A 6 -44.25 18.98 -9.35
C HIS A 6 -45.40 19.76 -8.68
N ALA A 7 -45.05 20.83 -7.93
CA ALA A 7 -45.73 22.15 -7.85
C ALA A 7 -44.81 23.19 -7.14
N ILE A 8 -44.32 24.24 -7.79
CA ILE A 8 -44.84 25.63 -7.93
C ILE A 8 -45.08 26.38 -6.59
N LYS A 9 -44.36 27.48 -6.36
CA LYS A 9 -44.69 28.55 -5.39
C LYS A 9 -44.96 29.86 -6.13
N ALA A 10 -46.11 30.46 -5.83
CA ALA A 10 -46.56 31.77 -6.30
C ALA A 10 -46.06 32.90 -5.38
N GLN A 11 -45.78 34.07 -5.97
CA GLN A 11 -45.69 35.37 -5.28
C GLN A 11 -47.04 36.10 -5.34
N PRO A 12 -47.33 37.02 -4.40
CA PRO A 12 -48.26 38.12 -4.64
C PRO A 12 -47.52 39.43 -4.93
N HIS A 13 -48.05 40.16 -5.91
CA HIS A 13 -47.74 41.56 -6.23
C HIS A 13 -48.46 42.52 -5.27
N ASP A 14 -47.80 43.61 -4.91
CA ASP A 14 -48.42 44.93 -4.81
C ASP A 14 -47.42 46.00 -5.24
N GLY A 15 -47.86 46.93 -6.08
CA GLY A 15 -47.00 47.85 -6.83
C GLY A 15 -46.93 49.27 -6.28
N ARG A 16 -45.94 50.04 -6.77
CA ARG A 16 -46.03 51.40 -7.33
C ARG A 16 -44.64 52.05 -7.46
N GLY A 17 -44.39 52.64 -8.64
CA GLY A 17 -43.89 54.02 -8.74
C GLY A 17 -42.38 54.25 -8.94
N ASP A 18 -42.04 54.56 -10.21
CA ASP A 18 -41.14 55.61 -10.69
C ASP A 18 -39.63 55.59 -10.38
N GLY A 19 -38.83 55.76 -11.44
CA GLY A 19 -37.38 55.84 -11.40
C GLY A 19 -36.81 57.23 -11.17
N ASN A 20 -35.52 57.32 -10.85
CA ASN A 20 -34.59 58.27 -11.45
C ASN A 20 -33.13 57.96 -11.07
N GLU A 21 -32.25 58.62 -11.81
CA GLU A 21 -30.79 58.54 -11.94
C GLU A 21 -29.90 58.69 -10.68
N THR A 22 -28.68 58.13 -10.82
CA THR A 22 -27.36 58.57 -10.29
C THR A 22 -27.08 58.64 -8.77
N SER A 23 -26.17 57.78 -8.29
CA SER A 23 -24.92 58.17 -7.57
C SER A 23 -24.16 56.94 -7.01
N THR A 24 -22.87 56.83 -7.33
CA THR A 24 -21.84 56.07 -6.57
C THR A 24 -21.27 56.94 -5.43
N PRO A 25 -20.50 56.46 -4.42
CA PRO A 25 -20.10 55.09 -4.05
C PRO A 25 -20.25 54.77 -2.53
N GLY A 26 -20.11 53.50 -2.14
CA GLY A 26 -19.96 53.09 -0.73
C GLY A 26 -19.22 51.77 -0.60
N MET A 27 -17.93 51.83 -0.28
CA MET A 27 -17.11 50.69 0.13
C MET A 27 -17.73 50.02 1.36
N GLY A 28 -18.15 48.77 1.20
CA GLY A 28 -18.53 47.87 2.29
C GLY A 28 -18.21 46.45 1.84
N SER A 29 -17.04 45.95 2.25
CA SER A 29 -16.66 44.54 2.10
C SER A 29 -17.56 43.71 3.01
N HIS A 30 -18.72 43.30 2.50
CA HIS A 30 -19.47 42.20 3.09
C HIS A 30 -18.73 40.91 2.75
N HIS A 31 -17.96 40.42 3.72
CA HIS A 31 -17.68 38.99 3.82
C HIS A 31 -19.04 38.31 3.99
N GLU A 32 -19.51 37.64 2.93
CA GLU A 32 -20.60 36.66 3.06
C GLU A 32 -20.06 35.53 3.93
N ASP A 33 -20.50 35.50 5.18
CA ASP A 33 -20.36 34.36 6.07
C ASP A 33 -21.09 33.17 5.42
N ALA A 34 -20.33 32.14 5.03
CA ALA A 34 -20.88 30.88 4.52
C ALA A 34 -21.89 30.29 5.51
N ALA A 35 -23.02 29.80 5.01
CA ALA A 35 -24.08 29.27 5.85
C ALA A 35 -23.61 28.02 6.64
N PRO A 36 -24.10 27.79 7.87
CA PRO A 36 -23.82 26.55 8.60
C PRO A 36 -24.42 25.35 7.86
N GLY A 37 -23.59 24.47 7.31
CA GLY A 37 -24.02 23.22 6.66
C GLY A 37 -23.36 22.89 5.31
N ASP A 38 -22.53 23.77 4.75
CA ASP A 38 -21.86 23.49 3.47
C ASP A 38 -20.70 22.49 3.63
N VAL A 39 -20.81 21.33 2.97
CA VAL A 39 -19.73 20.35 2.86
C VAL A 39 -18.61 20.92 2.00
N VAL A 40 -17.42 21.09 2.59
CA VAL A 40 -16.20 21.44 1.84
C VAL A 40 -15.26 20.25 1.75
N TYR A 41 -14.43 20.21 0.71
CA TYR A 41 -13.44 19.16 0.54
C TYR A 41 -12.08 19.64 1.08
N LEU A 42 -11.66 19.10 2.23
CA LEU A 42 -10.35 19.41 2.81
C LEU A 42 -9.29 18.51 2.14
N HIS A 43 -8.75 18.97 1.01
CA HIS A 43 -7.65 18.33 0.28
C HIS A 43 -6.32 19.08 0.49
N GLY A 44 -5.46 18.54 1.35
CA GLY A 44 -4.27 19.26 1.79
C GLY A 44 -3.62 18.67 3.03
N VAL A 45 -3.05 19.53 3.86
CA VAL A 45 -2.46 19.18 5.16
C VAL A 45 -3.14 19.97 6.25
N LEU A 46 -3.68 19.29 7.26
CA LEU A 46 -4.20 19.90 8.47
C LEU A 46 -3.11 19.84 9.56
N GLU A 47 -2.51 20.99 9.85
CA GLU A 47 -1.69 21.16 11.05
C GLU A 47 -2.62 21.48 12.22
N LEU A 48 -2.52 20.73 13.32
CA LEU A 48 -3.34 20.98 14.50
C LEU A 48 -2.59 20.69 15.79
N THR A 49 -2.95 21.40 16.85
CA THR A 49 -2.46 21.19 18.21
C THR A 49 -3.63 21.09 19.16
N VAL A 50 -3.64 20.05 19.98
CA VAL A 50 -4.54 19.89 21.13
C VAL A 50 -3.75 20.27 22.38
N PHE A 51 -4.12 21.37 23.04
CA PHE A 51 -3.37 21.90 24.18
C PHE A 51 -3.86 21.28 25.48
N GLU A 52 -4.98 21.77 25.99
CA GLU A 52 -5.50 21.49 27.32
C GLU A 52 -7.03 21.63 27.32
N ALA A 53 -7.66 21.11 28.35
CA ALA A 53 -9.08 21.29 28.58
C ALA A 53 -9.35 21.81 29.98
N GLU A 54 -10.41 22.59 30.15
CA GLU A 54 -10.82 23.15 31.44
C GLU A 54 -12.19 22.60 31.85
N HIS A 55 -12.45 22.61 33.16
CA HIS A 55 -13.73 22.25 33.76
C HIS A 55 -14.23 20.83 33.45
N LEU A 56 -13.34 19.91 33.05
CA LEU A 56 -13.67 18.50 32.77
C LEU A 56 -14.22 17.74 33.98
N HIS A 57 -13.86 18.13 35.22
CA HIS A 57 -14.44 17.55 36.44
C HIS A 57 -15.97 17.62 36.47
N ASN A 58 -16.58 18.64 35.85
CA ASN A 58 -18.03 18.80 35.79
C ASN A 58 -18.69 17.74 34.90
N ALA A 59 -18.03 17.27 33.85
CA ALA A 59 -18.51 16.16 33.02
C ALA A 59 -18.25 14.79 33.65
N VAL A 60 -17.26 14.71 34.56
CA VAL A 60 -16.73 13.48 35.13
C VAL A 60 -17.36 13.12 36.49
N HIS A 61 -17.68 14.12 37.33
CA HIS A 61 -18.26 13.91 38.67
C HIS A 61 -19.58 13.13 38.66
N GLY A 62 -20.44 13.31 37.64
CA GLY A 62 -21.69 12.55 37.52
C GLY A 62 -21.49 11.05 37.21
N ARG A 63 -20.54 10.72 36.32
CA ARG A 63 -20.30 9.32 35.91
C ARG A 63 -19.46 8.52 36.89
N ILE A 64 -18.48 9.17 37.52
CA ILE A 64 -17.59 8.50 38.46
C ILE A 64 -18.35 8.09 39.72
N MET A 65 -19.23 8.93 40.27
CA MET A 65 -20.06 8.53 41.42
C MET A 65 -20.91 7.30 41.09
N GLU A 66 -21.60 7.28 39.95
CA GLU A 66 -22.51 6.19 39.60
C GLU A 66 -21.81 4.85 39.29
N ALA A 67 -20.63 4.90 38.64
CA ALA A 67 -19.83 3.71 38.34
C ALA A 67 -19.07 3.20 39.59
N THR A 68 -18.56 4.12 40.42
CA THR A 68 -17.84 3.76 41.66
C THR A 68 -18.82 3.21 42.69
N GLU A 69 -20.04 3.75 42.83
CA GLU A 69 -21.09 3.20 43.71
C GLU A 69 -21.54 1.80 43.29
N LYS A 70 -21.72 1.55 41.98
CA LYS A 70 -22.09 0.21 41.47
C LYS A 70 -20.95 -0.82 41.61
N MET A 71 -19.68 -0.43 41.43
CA MET A 71 -18.54 -1.34 41.55
C MET A 71 -18.03 -1.50 42.99
N GLU A 72 -18.11 -0.50 43.86
CA GLU A 72 -17.81 -0.66 45.30
C GLU A 72 -18.80 -1.64 45.95
N GLN A 73 -20.08 -1.58 45.56
CA GLN A 73 -21.09 -2.54 46.02
C GLN A 73 -20.87 -3.97 45.48
N SER A 74 -20.19 -4.12 44.33
CA SER A 74 -20.05 -5.42 43.65
C SER A 74 -18.68 -6.09 43.84
N MET A 75 -17.59 -5.31 44.00
CA MET A 75 -16.21 -5.79 43.89
C MET A 75 -15.21 -5.18 44.89
N GLY A 76 -15.56 -4.14 45.65
CA GLY A 76 -14.71 -3.59 46.72
C GLY A 76 -13.37 -2.96 46.29
N VAL A 77 -13.24 -2.46 45.05
CA VAL A 77 -12.03 -1.83 44.52
C VAL A 77 -12.27 -0.34 44.20
N HIS A 78 -11.43 0.56 44.70
CA HIS A 78 -11.48 1.99 44.37
C HIS A 78 -11.04 2.22 42.90
N CYS A 79 -11.97 2.61 42.03
CA CYS A 79 -11.76 2.71 40.57
C CYS A 79 -11.11 4.03 40.08
N LEU A 80 -10.89 4.99 40.99
CA LEU A 80 -10.48 6.36 40.65
C LEU A 80 -9.02 6.52 40.22
N GLN A 81 -8.11 5.66 40.68
CA GLN A 81 -6.67 5.81 40.47
C GLN A 81 -6.16 5.45 39.06
N HIS A 82 -7.04 5.02 38.14
CA HIS A 82 -6.65 4.50 36.82
C HIS A 82 -7.43 5.08 35.63
N SER A 83 -8.02 6.28 35.76
CA SER A 83 -8.73 6.93 34.66
C SER A 83 -7.77 7.72 33.77
N LYS A 84 -7.83 7.47 32.46
CA LYS A 84 -6.95 8.11 31.48
C LYS A 84 -7.77 8.87 30.43
N LEU A 85 -7.33 10.08 30.08
CA LEU A 85 -8.03 10.96 29.15
C LEU A 85 -7.33 11.05 27.79
N TYR A 86 -8.12 11.06 26.72
CA TYR A 86 -7.62 11.30 25.36
C TYR A 86 -8.62 12.06 24.52
N VAL A 87 -8.16 12.60 23.40
CA VAL A 87 -8.96 13.34 22.43
C VAL A 87 -8.89 12.63 21.08
N ASP A 88 -10.06 12.27 20.58
CA ASP A 88 -10.26 11.78 19.23
C ASP A 88 -10.51 12.95 18.27
N ILE A 89 -9.90 12.92 17.08
CA ILE A 89 -10.00 13.99 16.06
C ILE A 89 -10.63 13.43 14.79
N ASP A 90 -11.78 13.96 14.42
CA ASP A 90 -12.55 13.58 13.24
C ASP A 90 -12.58 14.70 12.19
N VAL A 91 -12.36 14.35 10.92
CA VAL A 91 -12.58 15.24 9.77
C VAL A 91 -13.76 14.69 8.98
N GLY A 92 -14.93 15.32 9.12
CA GLY A 92 -16.17 14.75 8.61
C GLY A 92 -16.45 13.39 9.24
N ALA A 93 -16.58 12.35 8.40
CA ALA A 93 -16.81 10.97 8.85
C ALA A 93 -15.52 10.20 9.22
N ALA A 94 -14.34 10.79 9.00
CA ALA A 94 -13.06 10.09 9.17
C ALA A 94 -12.40 10.40 10.51
N ARG A 95 -12.14 9.38 11.32
CA ARG A 95 -11.24 9.47 12.50
C ARG A 95 -9.80 9.53 12.04
N VAL A 96 -9.20 10.72 12.00
CA VAL A 96 -7.87 10.94 11.40
C VAL A 96 -6.73 10.89 12.40
N ALA A 97 -7.00 11.15 13.69
CA ALA A 97 -5.97 11.14 14.73
C ALA A 97 -6.57 10.93 16.12
N ARG A 98 -5.68 10.62 17.06
CA ARG A 98 -5.96 10.50 18.49
C ARG A 98 -4.77 11.03 19.29
N THR A 99 -5.03 11.75 20.38
CA THR A 99 -3.98 12.12 21.34
C THR A 99 -3.60 10.94 22.22
N ARG A 100 -2.39 10.97 22.77
CA ARG A 100 -1.97 10.01 23.77
C ARG A 100 -2.83 10.13 25.02
N GLU A 101 -2.91 9.03 25.76
CA GLU A 101 -3.60 9.03 27.03
C GLU A 101 -2.80 9.83 28.08
N VAL A 102 -3.47 10.72 28.79
CA VAL A 102 -2.91 11.47 29.93
C VAL A 102 -3.64 11.10 31.21
N GLU A 103 -2.92 11.13 32.34
CA GLU A 103 -3.56 10.93 33.64
C GLU A 103 -4.63 11.99 33.88
N PHE A 104 -5.71 11.57 34.54
CA PHE A 104 -6.76 12.50 34.93
C PHE A 104 -6.21 13.59 35.86
N HIS A 105 -6.25 14.85 35.42
CA HIS A 105 -6.01 16.01 36.26
C HIS A 105 -7.33 16.73 36.56
N PRO A 106 -7.67 17.03 37.83
CA PRO A 106 -9.00 17.49 38.23
C PRO A 106 -9.40 18.86 37.67
N THR A 107 -8.45 19.71 37.30
CA THR A 107 -8.75 21.09 36.85
C THR A 107 -8.36 21.39 35.42
N ALA A 108 -7.27 20.80 34.92
CA ALA A 108 -6.70 21.13 33.62
C ALA A 108 -5.80 20.01 33.08
N PRO A 109 -6.36 18.93 32.50
CA PRO A 109 -5.55 17.97 31.76
C PRO A 109 -4.96 18.63 30.50
N ALA A 110 -3.68 18.38 30.26
CA ALA A 110 -2.93 18.93 29.13
C ALA A 110 -2.31 17.80 28.30
N TRP A 111 -2.51 17.87 26.99
CA TRP A 111 -1.90 16.97 26.00
C TRP A 111 -0.71 17.63 25.31
N ASN A 112 -0.80 18.93 25.00
CA ASN A 112 0.20 19.69 24.26
C ASN A 112 0.75 18.94 23.02
N GLN A 113 -0.16 18.31 22.27
CA GLN A 113 0.21 17.41 21.20
C GLN A 113 -0.15 18.00 19.84
N SER A 114 0.86 18.06 18.96
CA SER A 114 0.71 18.54 17.58
C SER A 114 0.64 17.38 16.60
N PHE A 115 -0.12 17.58 15.53
CA PHE A 115 -0.27 16.64 14.43
C PHE A 115 -0.13 17.38 13.11
N ARG A 116 0.42 16.67 12.14
CA ARG A 116 0.46 17.07 10.74
C ARG A 116 -0.24 15.98 9.94
N LEU A 117 -1.50 16.22 9.59
CA LEU A 117 -2.38 15.21 9.01
C LEU A 117 -2.61 15.48 7.53
N HIS A 118 -2.29 14.53 6.68
CA HIS A 118 -2.76 14.57 5.29
C HIS A 118 -4.28 14.39 5.27
N CYS A 119 -4.96 15.25 4.53
CA CYS A 119 -6.41 15.23 4.40
C CYS A 119 -6.81 15.15 2.94
N ALA A 120 -7.82 14.33 2.67
CA ALA A 120 -8.54 14.28 1.40
C ALA A 120 -10.00 13.86 1.68
N TYR A 121 -10.68 14.63 2.52
CA TYR A 121 -12.00 14.28 3.07
C TYR A 121 -13.06 15.33 2.76
N PRO A 122 -14.30 14.92 2.41
CA PRO A 122 -15.46 15.80 2.52
C PRO A 122 -15.78 16.02 4.01
N ALA A 123 -15.90 17.27 4.42
CA ALA A 123 -16.15 17.64 5.80
C ALA A 123 -17.06 18.86 5.91
N GLU A 124 -18.06 18.77 6.78
CA GLU A 124 -18.81 19.93 7.27
C GLU A 124 -18.07 20.55 8.47
N THR A 125 -17.49 19.70 9.31
CA THR A 125 -16.76 20.11 10.52
C THR A 125 -15.54 19.23 10.78
N VAL A 126 -14.61 19.79 11.56
CA VAL A 126 -13.56 19.03 12.25
C VAL A 126 -13.97 18.93 13.71
N THR A 127 -14.15 17.70 14.21
CA THR A 127 -14.70 17.41 15.54
C THR A 127 -13.62 16.86 16.46
N PHE A 128 -13.65 17.31 17.70
CA PHE A 128 -12.79 16.87 18.78
C PHE A 128 -13.66 16.23 19.85
N THR A 129 -13.43 14.95 20.16
CA THR A 129 -14.19 14.22 21.18
C THR A 129 -13.27 13.82 22.33
N VAL A 130 -13.52 14.37 23.51
CA VAL A 130 -12.78 14.03 24.72
C VAL A 130 -13.38 12.76 25.32
N LYS A 131 -12.54 11.77 25.61
CA LYS A 131 -12.94 10.47 26.17
C LYS A 131 -12.15 10.14 27.42
N ASN A 132 -12.81 9.39 28.31
CA ASN A 132 -12.21 8.81 29.50
C ASN A 132 -12.14 7.29 29.32
N GLN A 133 -10.92 6.76 29.31
CA GLN A 133 -10.63 5.33 29.26
C GLN A 133 -10.63 4.77 30.70
N HIS A 134 -11.48 3.78 30.94
CA HIS A 134 -11.51 2.98 32.15
C HIS A 134 -11.29 1.50 31.82
N LEU A 135 -11.09 0.67 32.85
CA LEU A 135 -10.87 -0.79 32.73
C LEU A 135 -11.95 -1.52 31.91
N ILE A 136 -13.19 -1.03 31.94
CA ILE A 136 -14.36 -1.66 31.31
C ILE A 136 -14.80 -1.01 29.99
N GLY A 137 -14.16 0.08 29.55
CA GLY A 137 -14.52 0.78 28.31
C GLY A 137 -14.24 2.28 28.34
N ALA A 138 -14.47 2.93 27.19
CA ALA A 138 -14.29 4.37 27.03
C ALA A 138 -15.63 5.12 27.12
N GLY A 139 -15.72 6.15 27.97
CA GLY A 139 -16.87 7.05 28.04
C GLY A 139 -16.60 8.40 27.36
N VAL A 140 -17.55 8.91 26.57
CA VAL A 140 -17.44 10.25 25.92
C VAL A 140 -17.77 11.35 26.91
N LEU A 141 -16.82 12.22 27.24
CA LEU A 141 -17.02 13.34 28.17
C LEU A 141 -17.70 14.54 27.49
N GLY A 142 -17.39 14.76 26.20
CA GLY A 142 -18.04 15.77 25.38
C GLY A 142 -17.30 15.96 24.06
N SER A 143 -17.95 16.64 23.12
CA SER A 143 -17.38 16.95 21.80
C SER A 143 -17.55 18.42 21.42
N GLY A 144 -16.56 18.99 20.76
CA GLY A 144 -16.57 20.33 20.20
C GLY A 144 -16.12 20.31 18.74
N SER A 145 -16.61 21.23 17.91
CA SER A 145 -16.38 21.20 16.46
C SER A 145 -16.02 22.57 15.89
N VAL A 146 -15.20 22.57 14.85
CA VAL A 146 -14.88 23.75 14.03
C VAL A 146 -15.49 23.56 12.63
N PRO A 147 -16.22 24.55 12.07
CA PRO A 147 -16.70 24.49 10.69
C PRO A 147 -15.54 24.32 9.69
N ALA A 148 -15.62 23.32 8.82
CA ALA A 148 -14.56 23.03 7.85
C ALA A 148 -14.38 24.18 6.85
N ALA A 149 -15.45 24.88 6.47
CA ALA A 149 -15.38 26.08 5.62
C ALA A 149 -14.50 27.19 6.21
N ARG A 150 -14.46 27.34 7.55
CA ARG A 150 -13.59 28.31 8.23
C ARG A 150 -12.11 27.93 8.05
N LEU A 151 -11.81 26.65 8.14
CA LEU A 151 -10.45 26.12 7.97
C LEU A 151 -9.99 26.22 6.51
N ALA A 152 -10.88 25.98 5.55
CA ALA A 152 -10.59 26.05 4.11
C ALA A 152 -10.04 27.42 3.65
N SER A 153 -10.27 28.50 4.42
CA SER A 153 -9.65 29.81 4.17
C SER A 153 -8.11 29.79 4.24
N GLY A 154 -7.55 28.85 5.00
CA GLY A 154 -6.12 28.69 5.27
C GLY A 154 -5.58 29.61 6.38
N GLN A 155 -6.42 30.42 7.01
CA GLN A 155 -6.01 31.24 8.16
C GLN A 155 -5.84 30.38 9.41
N PRO A 156 -4.75 30.57 10.19
CA PRO A 156 -4.62 29.91 11.49
C PRO A 156 -5.78 30.26 12.42
N LEU A 157 -6.33 29.25 13.07
CA LEU A 157 -7.37 29.37 14.08
C LEU A 157 -6.86 28.83 15.40
N GLU A 158 -6.91 29.63 16.45
CA GLU A 158 -6.75 29.16 17.83
C GLU A 158 -7.99 29.56 18.63
N CYS A 159 -8.64 28.60 19.27
CA CYS A 159 -9.86 28.86 20.02
C CYS A 159 -10.09 27.84 21.13
N TRP A 160 -10.98 28.20 22.06
CA TRP A 160 -11.60 27.29 23.00
C TRP A 160 -12.90 26.75 22.40
N LEU A 161 -13.07 25.43 22.45
CA LEU A 161 -14.26 24.74 21.99
C LEU A 161 -15.09 24.30 23.19
N ASP A 162 -16.33 24.77 23.27
CA ASP A 162 -17.31 24.23 24.22
C ASP A 162 -17.60 22.76 23.90
N LEU A 163 -17.44 21.89 24.88
CA LEU A 163 -17.71 20.46 24.75
C LEU A 163 -19.17 20.17 25.11
N ARG A 164 -19.92 19.58 24.17
CA ARG A 164 -21.34 19.23 24.32
C ARG A 164 -21.58 17.73 24.09
N GLY A 165 -22.69 17.19 24.60
CA GLY A 165 -23.13 15.82 24.27
C GLY A 165 -22.62 14.69 25.19
N GLY A 166 -22.24 14.99 26.44
CA GLY A 166 -22.22 13.98 27.51
C GLY A 166 -23.63 13.78 28.08
N GLU A 167 -23.95 12.60 28.61
CA GLU A 167 -25.31 12.26 29.11
C GLU A 167 -25.84 13.22 30.19
N HIS A 168 -24.98 14.01 30.85
CA HIS A 168 -25.36 15.03 31.82
C HIS A 168 -24.58 16.34 31.61
N ALA A 169 -25.24 17.37 31.08
CA ALA A 169 -24.70 18.73 31.05
C ALA A 169 -25.03 19.43 32.38
N HIS A 170 -24.01 19.77 33.18
CA HIS A 170 -24.21 20.53 34.42
C HIS A 170 -24.43 22.03 34.14
N GLU A 171 -25.28 22.67 34.95
CA GLU A 171 -25.78 24.03 34.75
C GLU A 171 -24.78 25.16 35.09
N THR A 172 -23.60 24.87 35.66
CA THR A 172 -22.73 25.90 36.26
C THR A 172 -21.50 26.30 35.43
N HIS A 173 -20.82 25.37 34.73
CA HIS A 173 -19.69 25.69 33.83
C HIS A 173 -19.57 24.66 32.69
N THR A 174 -19.51 25.15 31.45
CA THR A 174 -19.33 24.32 30.24
C THR A 174 -17.88 23.85 30.13
N PRO A 175 -17.60 22.54 30.04
CA PRO A 175 -16.24 22.03 29.77
C PRO A 175 -15.75 22.54 28.41
N SER A 176 -14.47 22.90 28.32
CA SER A 176 -13.90 23.49 27.10
C SER A 176 -12.55 22.86 26.75
N LEU A 177 -12.21 22.84 25.45
CA LEU A 177 -10.95 22.31 24.92
C LEU A 177 -10.24 23.39 24.09
N ARG A 178 -8.97 23.68 24.38
CA ARG A 178 -8.15 24.60 23.60
C ARG A 178 -7.46 23.88 22.46
N VAL A 179 -7.68 24.38 21.25
CA VAL A 179 -7.08 23.84 20.02
C VAL A 179 -6.52 24.95 19.14
N ARG A 180 -5.49 24.61 18.36
CA ARG A 180 -5.02 25.42 17.22
C ARG A 180 -5.10 24.57 15.96
N LEU A 181 -5.58 25.13 14.85
CA LEU A 181 -5.65 24.48 13.55
C LEU A 181 -5.17 25.42 12.45
N GLN A 182 -4.51 24.89 11.44
CA GLN A 182 -4.25 25.56 10.18
C GLN A 182 -4.34 24.53 9.05
N PHE A 183 -5.15 24.83 8.03
CA PHE A 183 -5.25 24.00 6.84
C PHE A 183 -4.41 24.58 5.71
N LEU A 184 -3.57 23.73 5.12
CA LEU A 184 -2.71 24.05 3.99
C LEU A 184 -3.27 23.32 2.76
N ASP A 185 -3.94 24.08 1.91
CA ASP A 185 -4.50 23.59 0.65
C ASP A 185 -3.41 23.03 -0.27
N VAL A 186 -3.65 21.85 -0.84
CA VAL A 186 -2.66 21.15 -1.64
C VAL A 186 -2.25 21.93 -2.90
N GLU A 187 -3.17 22.64 -3.53
CA GLU A 187 -2.88 23.38 -4.77
C GLU A 187 -2.04 24.62 -4.52
N ARG A 188 -1.94 25.06 -3.26
CA ARG A 188 -1.07 26.16 -2.82
C ARG A 188 0.34 25.69 -2.47
N ASP A 189 0.55 24.38 -2.30
CA ASP A 189 1.86 23.81 -2.05
C ASP A 189 2.76 24.03 -3.30
N PRO A 190 3.94 24.68 -3.17
CA PRO A 190 4.90 24.82 -4.28
C PRO A 190 5.31 23.51 -4.95
N CYS A 191 5.08 22.40 -4.25
CA CYS A 191 5.45 21.05 -4.62
C CYS A 191 4.34 20.32 -5.38
N TRP A 192 3.11 20.81 -5.31
CA TRP A 192 2.01 20.23 -6.08
C TRP A 192 2.25 20.39 -7.58
N ASP A 193 2.06 19.30 -8.34
CA ASP A 193 2.23 19.29 -9.81
C ASP A 193 3.63 19.72 -10.29
N ALA A 194 4.65 19.59 -9.42
CA ALA A 194 6.02 20.02 -9.69
C ALA A 194 6.94 18.89 -10.17
N GLY A 195 6.57 17.62 -9.95
CA GLY A 195 7.48 16.49 -10.09
C GLY A 195 8.60 16.50 -9.04
N VAL A 196 9.70 15.80 -9.30
CA VAL A 196 10.90 15.82 -8.43
C VAL A 196 11.65 17.16 -8.54
N GLN A 197 11.42 17.95 -9.60
CA GLN A 197 12.18 19.16 -9.92
C GLN A 197 11.89 20.36 -9.01
N LEU A 198 12.66 20.49 -7.93
CA LEU A 198 12.90 21.75 -7.22
C LEU A 198 14.38 21.83 -6.75
N PRO A 199 15.03 23.00 -6.80
CA PRO A 199 16.29 23.20 -6.08
C PRO A 199 16.07 22.87 -4.60
N GLY A 200 16.81 21.88 -4.08
CA GLY A 200 16.73 21.47 -2.68
C GLY A 200 15.85 20.25 -2.38
N PHE A 201 15.34 19.52 -3.39
CA PHE A 201 14.72 18.22 -3.16
C PHE A 201 15.60 17.32 -2.30
N SER A 202 15.04 16.86 -1.17
CA SER A 202 15.76 16.09 -0.15
C SER A 202 14.82 15.08 0.50
N GLY A 203 13.88 14.57 -0.29
CA GLY A 203 12.88 13.59 0.09
C GLY A 203 11.71 14.09 0.92
N VAL A 204 10.87 13.13 1.33
CA VAL A 204 9.69 13.35 2.19
C VAL A 204 10.17 13.74 3.58
N LYS A 205 9.58 14.80 4.12
CA LYS A 205 9.90 15.36 5.43
C LYS A 205 8.62 15.83 6.15
N PRO A 206 8.56 15.71 7.49
CA PRO A 206 9.47 14.93 8.33
C PRO A 206 9.36 13.42 8.03
N ALA A 207 10.42 12.65 8.27
CA ALA A 207 10.46 11.21 8.06
C ALA A 207 11.56 10.55 8.91
N PHE A 208 11.33 9.30 9.33
CA PHE A 208 12.24 8.59 10.23
C PHE A 208 13.60 8.30 9.58
N PHE A 209 13.57 7.76 8.36
CA PHE A 209 14.75 7.64 7.52
C PHE A 209 14.80 8.80 6.52
N PRO A 210 15.91 9.55 6.44
CA PRO A 210 16.07 10.63 5.47
C PRO A 210 16.34 10.09 4.06
N GLU A 211 16.23 10.95 3.06
CA GLU A 211 16.76 10.63 1.74
C GLU A 211 18.28 10.47 1.78
N ARG A 212 18.77 9.44 1.10
CA ARG A 212 20.16 9.12 0.90
C ARG A 212 20.54 9.35 -0.56
N THR A 213 21.69 9.98 -0.77
CA THR A 213 22.27 10.17 -2.10
C THR A 213 23.38 9.13 -2.33
N ASN A 214 23.94 9.10 -3.54
CA ASN A 214 25.00 8.16 -3.92
C ASN A 214 24.62 6.69 -3.66
N CYS A 215 23.37 6.33 -3.99
CA CYS A 215 22.90 4.96 -3.94
C CYS A 215 22.90 4.35 -5.34
N ASN A 216 22.71 3.04 -5.41
CA ASN A 216 22.37 2.31 -6.63
C ASN A 216 21.13 1.46 -6.40
N VAL A 217 20.22 1.40 -7.38
CA VAL A 217 19.00 0.59 -7.33
C VAL A 217 18.92 -0.30 -8.56
N THR A 218 18.78 -1.60 -8.33
CA THR A 218 18.41 -2.56 -9.38
C THR A 218 16.94 -2.94 -9.19
N LEU A 219 16.12 -2.72 -10.21
CA LEU A 219 14.71 -3.10 -10.22
C LEU A 219 14.55 -4.48 -10.85
N TYR A 220 13.78 -5.34 -10.19
CA TYR A 220 13.50 -6.70 -10.65
C TYR A 220 12.02 -6.85 -11.01
N GLN A 221 11.80 -7.36 -12.21
CA GLN A 221 10.50 -7.76 -12.75
C GLN A 221 10.46 -9.29 -12.64
N ASN A 222 9.47 -9.81 -11.90
CA ASN A 222 9.35 -11.21 -11.52
C ASN A 222 10.55 -11.74 -10.72
N ALA A 223 10.52 -13.03 -10.38
CA ALA A 223 11.65 -13.72 -9.76
C ALA A 223 12.79 -13.97 -10.76
N HIS A 224 12.42 -14.17 -12.03
CA HIS A 224 13.32 -14.47 -13.13
C HIS A 224 12.80 -13.91 -14.46
N LEU A 225 13.67 -13.87 -15.47
CA LEU A 225 13.34 -13.50 -16.85
C LEU A 225 14.22 -14.31 -17.79
N SER A 226 13.65 -14.80 -18.90
CA SER A 226 14.42 -15.58 -19.87
C SER A 226 15.57 -14.76 -20.49
N ASP A 227 16.62 -15.43 -20.96
CA ASP A 227 17.75 -14.76 -21.64
C ASP A 227 17.34 -14.14 -22.99
N ALA A 228 16.26 -14.64 -23.59
CA ALA A 228 15.71 -14.15 -24.85
C ALA A 228 14.76 -12.95 -24.66
N PHE A 229 14.36 -12.64 -23.42
CA PHE A 229 13.52 -11.48 -23.14
C PHE A 229 14.30 -10.19 -23.38
N ASP A 230 13.95 -9.50 -24.47
CA ASP A 230 14.51 -8.22 -24.87
C ASP A 230 13.36 -7.24 -25.19
N PRO A 231 13.06 -6.29 -24.29
CA PRO A 231 12.00 -5.30 -24.52
C PRO A 231 12.41 -4.23 -25.55
N ARG A 232 13.66 -4.25 -26.06
CA ARG A 232 14.22 -3.32 -27.06
C ARG A 232 14.12 -1.84 -26.67
N VAL A 233 14.18 -1.56 -25.37
CA VAL A 233 14.04 -0.19 -24.83
C VAL A 233 15.39 0.51 -24.83
N ARG A 234 15.39 1.79 -25.23
CA ARG A 234 16.58 2.65 -25.22
C ARG A 234 16.48 3.68 -24.10
N LEU A 235 17.56 3.80 -23.35
CA LEU A 235 17.74 4.79 -22.29
C LEU A 235 18.41 6.06 -22.84
N ASP A 236 18.50 7.08 -22.01
CA ASP A 236 19.36 8.25 -22.27
C ASP A 236 20.79 7.80 -22.61
N GLY A 237 21.43 8.50 -23.54
CA GLY A 237 22.74 8.12 -24.09
C GLY A 237 22.69 6.93 -25.07
N GLY A 238 21.51 6.43 -25.43
CA GLY A 238 21.33 5.38 -26.46
C GLY A 238 21.61 3.96 -25.99
N ARG A 239 21.92 3.77 -24.70
CA ARG A 239 22.14 2.45 -24.10
C ARG A 239 20.87 1.61 -24.12
N ALA A 240 21.01 0.30 -24.23
CA ALA A 240 19.87 -0.61 -24.11
C ALA A 240 19.53 -0.83 -22.62
N TYR A 241 18.24 -0.80 -22.29
CA TYR A 241 17.77 -1.30 -21.00
C TYR A 241 18.02 -2.82 -20.91
N ARG A 242 18.52 -3.29 -19.76
CA ARG A 242 18.82 -4.70 -19.54
C ARG A 242 18.13 -5.17 -18.26
N PRO A 243 17.07 -6.00 -18.38
CA PRO A 243 16.37 -6.53 -17.21
C PRO A 243 17.29 -7.40 -16.34
N ALA A 244 17.25 -7.19 -15.02
CA ALA A 244 17.99 -7.97 -14.04
C ALA A 244 17.21 -9.21 -13.58
N ARG A 245 17.87 -10.19 -12.93
CA ARG A 245 17.24 -11.45 -12.49
C ARG A 245 17.38 -11.61 -10.98
N LEU A 246 16.28 -11.42 -10.23
CA LEU A 246 16.30 -11.36 -8.76
C LEU A 246 16.97 -12.58 -8.15
N TRP A 247 16.48 -13.78 -8.44
CA TRP A 247 16.98 -14.97 -7.73
C TRP A 247 18.40 -15.34 -8.12
N LYS A 248 18.83 -14.99 -9.33
CA LYS A 248 20.21 -15.16 -9.77
C LYS A 248 21.14 -14.27 -8.94
N ASP A 249 20.77 -13.00 -8.82
CA ASP A 249 21.55 -12.01 -8.08
C ASP A 249 21.54 -12.29 -6.57
N LEU A 250 20.38 -12.66 -6.01
CA LEU A 250 20.26 -12.99 -4.59
C LEU A 250 21.03 -14.27 -4.22
N TYR A 251 20.97 -15.31 -5.06
CA TYR A 251 21.77 -16.52 -4.86
C TYR A 251 23.27 -16.19 -4.83
N ALA A 252 23.75 -15.42 -5.82
CA ALA A 252 25.15 -15.00 -5.87
C ALA A 252 25.52 -14.18 -4.64
N ALA A 253 24.68 -13.23 -4.23
CA ALA A 253 24.90 -12.38 -3.07
C ALA A 253 25.02 -13.18 -1.76
N ILE A 254 24.11 -14.13 -1.50
CA ILE A 254 24.17 -14.98 -0.30
C ILE A 254 25.41 -15.89 -0.34
N ARG A 255 25.68 -16.52 -1.49
CA ARG A 255 26.86 -17.37 -1.68
C ARG A 255 28.16 -16.61 -1.40
N ASP A 256 28.26 -15.38 -1.87
CA ASP A 256 29.49 -14.59 -1.85
C ASP A 256 29.65 -13.76 -0.57
N ALA A 257 28.63 -13.70 0.31
CA ALA A 257 28.68 -13.05 1.62
C ALA A 257 29.79 -13.63 2.50
N ARG A 258 30.50 -12.79 3.28
CA ARG A 258 31.62 -13.22 4.12
C ARG A 258 31.48 -12.83 5.59
N ARG A 259 30.55 -11.95 5.95
CA ARG A 259 30.42 -11.39 7.30
C ARG A 259 29.05 -11.64 7.89
N PHE A 260 27.97 -11.32 7.17
CA PHE A 260 26.61 -11.55 7.66
C PHE A 260 25.59 -11.75 6.54
N VAL A 261 24.50 -12.44 6.88
CA VAL A 261 23.28 -12.56 6.07
C VAL A 261 22.08 -12.47 7.01
N TYR A 262 21.34 -11.38 6.94
CA TYR A 262 20.14 -11.11 7.75
C TYR A 262 18.89 -11.21 6.88
N VAL A 263 17.94 -12.05 7.29
CA VAL A 263 16.72 -12.35 6.53
C VAL A 263 15.50 -12.07 7.40
N ALA A 264 14.61 -11.19 6.94
CA ALA A 264 13.27 -11.01 7.47
C ALA A 264 12.25 -11.34 6.38
N GLY A 265 11.22 -12.12 6.71
CA GLY A 265 10.19 -12.52 5.76
C GLY A 265 8.86 -12.75 6.44
N TRP A 266 7.77 -12.55 5.71
CA TRP A 266 6.46 -13.05 6.14
C TRP A 266 6.47 -14.57 6.21
N SER A 267 7.13 -15.19 5.23
CA SER A 267 7.43 -16.62 5.25
C SER A 267 8.82 -16.86 4.67
N VAL A 268 9.59 -17.74 5.31
CA VAL A 268 10.88 -18.22 4.82
C VAL A 268 10.77 -19.72 4.75
N SER A 269 11.05 -20.31 3.58
CA SER A 269 11.04 -21.76 3.40
C SER A 269 12.45 -22.25 3.10
N THR A 270 12.94 -23.19 3.88
CA THR A 270 14.30 -23.72 3.74
C THR A 270 14.47 -24.64 2.54
N GLY A 271 13.37 -25.19 2.03
CA GLY A 271 13.35 -26.15 0.94
C GLY A 271 13.43 -25.53 -0.46
N ILE A 272 13.57 -24.21 -0.61
CA ILE A 272 13.46 -23.52 -1.91
C ILE A 272 14.80 -23.49 -2.68
N THR A 273 14.79 -23.46 -4.02
CA THR A 273 16.00 -23.32 -4.88
C THR A 273 15.86 -22.04 -5.69
N LEU A 274 16.84 -21.14 -5.55
CA LEU A 274 16.88 -19.85 -6.25
C LEU A 274 17.32 -19.99 -7.72
N VAL A 275 18.05 -21.04 -8.10
CA VAL A 275 18.51 -21.25 -9.48
C VAL A 275 18.03 -22.62 -9.98
N ARG A 276 16.97 -22.64 -10.80
CA ARG A 276 16.28 -23.88 -11.21
C ARG A 276 16.67 -24.39 -12.60
N ASP A 277 16.99 -23.49 -13.52
CA ASP A 277 17.23 -23.84 -14.90
C ASP A 277 18.67 -24.36 -15.10
N ALA A 278 18.77 -25.61 -15.55
CA ALA A 278 20.04 -26.29 -15.80
C ALA A 278 20.87 -25.65 -16.94
N GLY A 279 20.22 -24.96 -17.88
CA GLY A 279 20.84 -24.20 -18.97
C GLY A 279 21.25 -22.78 -18.58
N ARG A 280 20.83 -22.29 -17.41
CA ARG A 280 21.01 -20.88 -16.97
C ARG A 280 21.70 -20.76 -15.60
N LYS A 281 22.54 -21.73 -15.25
CA LYS A 281 23.26 -21.80 -13.96
C LYS A 281 24.14 -20.57 -13.74
N VAL A 282 24.14 -20.04 -12.52
CA VAL A 282 25.20 -19.13 -12.06
C VAL A 282 26.53 -19.90 -12.11
N PRO A 283 27.61 -19.36 -12.66
CA PRO A 283 28.92 -20.03 -12.66
C PRO A 283 29.31 -20.45 -11.24
N GLY A 284 29.64 -21.74 -11.06
CA GLY A 284 29.96 -22.33 -9.76
C GLY A 284 28.74 -22.64 -8.87
N ALA A 285 27.51 -22.44 -9.34
CA ALA A 285 26.32 -22.88 -8.59
C ALA A 285 26.15 -24.40 -8.67
N GLU A 286 26.01 -25.01 -7.50
CA GLU A 286 25.65 -26.42 -7.37
C GLU A 286 24.16 -26.61 -7.69
N PRO A 287 23.81 -27.56 -8.58
CA PRO A 287 22.41 -27.80 -8.93
C PRO A 287 21.60 -28.31 -7.74
N GLY A 288 20.45 -27.70 -7.50
CA GLY A 288 19.49 -28.16 -6.49
C GLY A 288 19.84 -27.80 -5.04
N VAL A 289 20.86 -26.96 -4.80
CA VAL A 289 21.13 -26.44 -3.44
C VAL A 289 19.97 -25.58 -2.97
N THR A 290 19.43 -25.95 -1.81
CA THR A 290 18.31 -25.22 -1.22
C THR A 290 18.78 -23.95 -0.50
N LEU A 291 17.87 -23.00 -0.27
CA LEU A 291 18.15 -21.82 0.55
C LEU A 291 18.59 -22.22 1.96
N GLY A 292 17.94 -23.21 2.57
CA GLY A 292 18.32 -23.70 3.89
C GLY A 292 19.73 -24.26 3.93
N GLU A 293 20.10 -25.06 2.92
CA GLU A 293 21.46 -25.59 2.80
C GLU A 293 22.49 -24.48 2.57
N LEU A 294 22.17 -23.51 1.71
CA LEU A 294 23.03 -22.36 1.43
C LEU A 294 23.29 -21.56 2.72
N LEU A 295 22.24 -21.22 3.48
CA LEU A 295 22.35 -20.47 4.73
C LEU A 295 23.15 -21.24 5.81
N LYS A 296 22.96 -22.56 5.92
CA LYS A 296 23.76 -23.39 6.83
C LYS A 296 25.24 -23.37 6.47
N ARG A 297 25.57 -23.55 5.17
CA ARG A 297 26.97 -23.49 4.69
C ARG A 297 27.61 -22.14 5.03
N LYS A 298 26.90 -21.03 4.81
CA LYS A 298 27.41 -19.70 5.18
C LYS A 298 27.67 -19.59 6.68
N ALA A 299 26.76 -20.10 7.52
CA ALA A 299 26.98 -20.13 8.96
C ALA A 299 28.18 -21.00 9.35
N ASP A 300 28.38 -22.16 8.73
CA ASP A 300 29.51 -23.06 8.95
C ASP A 300 30.86 -22.43 8.51
N GLU A 301 30.83 -21.52 7.52
CA GLU A 301 31.97 -20.70 7.09
C GLU A 301 32.27 -19.52 8.05
N GLY A 302 31.47 -19.34 9.11
CA GLY A 302 31.63 -18.27 10.10
C GLY A 302 30.90 -16.97 9.77
N VAL A 303 30.00 -16.97 8.77
CA VAL A 303 29.11 -15.83 8.48
C VAL A 303 28.00 -15.76 9.54
N ALA A 304 27.71 -14.56 10.06
CA ALA A 304 26.59 -14.37 10.97
C ALA A 304 25.25 -14.46 10.21
N VAL A 305 24.55 -15.59 10.31
CA VAL A 305 23.27 -15.79 9.62
C VAL A 305 22.10 -15.66 10.60
N LEU A 306 21.32 -14.59 10.46
CA LEU A 306 20.16 -14.29 11.31
C LEU A 306 18.88 -14.34 10.48
N VAL A 307 17.89 -15.10 10.93
CA VAL A 307 16.64 -15.35 10.21
C VAL A 307 15.45 -15.08 11.12
N MET A 308 14.56 -14.18 10.68
CA MET A 308 13.41 -13.69 11.46
C MET A 308 12.12 -13.80 10.63
N PRO A 309 11.57 -15.03 10.46
CA PRO A 309 10.24 -15.22 9.91
C PRO A 309 9.17 -14.71 10.88
N TRP A 310 8.02 -14.30 10.35
CA TRP A 310 6.84 -14.04 11.18
C TRP A 310 6.38 -15.32 11.90
N GLN A 311 5.91 -15.17 13.15
CA GLN A 311 5.32 -16.24 13.94
C GLN A 311 3.82 -16.34 13.68
N ASP A 312 3.38 -17.46 13.12
CA ASP A 312 1.97 -17.80 13.07
C ASP A 312 1.51 -18.40 14.41
N GLN A 313 0.89 -17.55 15.24
CA GLN A 313 0.42 -17.90 16.58
C GLN A 313 -0.76 -18.88 16.61
N THR A 314 -1.32 -19.25 15.45
CA THR A 314 -2.35 -20.29 15.38
C THR A 314 -1.78 -21.71 15.42
N SER A 315 -0.43 -21.85 15.46
CA SER A 315 0.33 -23.09 15.66
C SER A 315 0.27 -23.60 17.11
N ILE A 316 -0.88 -24.12 17.56
CA ILE A 316 -1.02 -24.66 18.93
C ILE A 316 -0.54 -26.12 18.97
N SER A 317 0.46 -26.38 19.81
CA SER A 317 1.23 -27.63 19.96
C SER A 317 0.46 -28.91 20.30
N PHE A 318 -0.85 -28.85 20.59
CA PHE A 318 -1.65 -30.04 20.95
C PHE A 318 -2.40 -30.68 19.77
N LEU A 319 -2.52 -29.99 18.62
CA LEU A 319 -3.34 -30.42 17.47
C LEU A 319 -2.53 -30.85 16.23
N GLY A 320 -1.21 -31.03 16.37
CA GLY A 320 -0.30 -31.21 15.24
C GLY A 320 0.33 -29.88 14.85
N ASN A 321 1.61 -29.92 14.51
CA ASN A 321 2.46 -28.74 14.30
C ASN A 321 2.21 -28.00 12.98
N GLU A 322 1.00 -28.04 12.44
CA GLU A 322 0.63 -27.29 11.24
C GLU A 322 -0.20 -26.08 11.71
N GLY A 323 0.47 -24.93 11.84
CA GLY A 323 -0.19 -23.64 12.06
C GLY A 323 -1.31 -23.42 11.06
N LEU A 324 -2.32 -22.68 11.49
CA LEU A 324 -3.51 -22.41 10.69
C LEU A 324 -3.09 -21.56 9.47
N MET A 325 -2.14 -20.63 9.58
CA MET A 325 -1.68 -19.79 8.45
C MET A 325 -0.64 -20.50 7.57
N LYS A 326 -0.24 -21.73 7.92
CA LYS A 326 0.67 -22.60 7.15
C LYS A 326 1.94 -21.88 6.66
N THR A 327 2.39 -20.89 7.41
CA THR A 327 3.74 -20.36 7.26
C THR A 327 4.72 -21.51 7.52
N HIS A 328 5.79 -21.59 6.74
CA HIS A 328 6.85 -22.56 7.02
C HIS A 328 7.69 -22.14 8.23
N ASP A 329 7.16 -21.30 9.11
CA ASP A 329 7.88 -20.66 10.20
C ASP A 329 8.37 -21.71 11.21
N GLU A 330 7.49 -22.57 11.74
CA GLU A 330 7.90 -23.66 12.65
C GLU A 330 8.80 -24.70 11.97
N GLU A 331 8.55 -25.03 10.69
CA GLU A 331 9.41 -25.94 9.92
C GLU A 331 10.81 -25.35 9.71
N THR A 332 10.88 -24.06 9.40
CA THR A 332 12.13 -23.31 9.19
C THR A 332 12.91 -23.17 10.49
N ARG A 333 12.24 -22.83 11.60
CA ARG A 333 12.87 -22.80 12.92
C ARG A 333 13.47 -24.16 13.27
N ARG A 334 12.71 -25.25 13.10
CA ARG A 334 13.18 -26.62 13.34
C ARG A 334 14.34 -27.00 12.43
N TYR A 335 14.29 -26.62 11.16
CA TYR A 335 15.36 -26.92 10.20
C TYR A 335 16.71 -26.31 10.61
N PHE A 336 16.69 -25.12 11.22
CA PHE A 336 17.89 -24.43 11.69
C PHE A 336 18.26 -24.76 13.15
N GLU A 337 17.44 -25.51 13.87
CA GLU A 337 17.71 -25.91 15.25
C GLU A 337 19.00 -26.73 15.34
N GLY A 338 19.89 -26.35 16.25
CA GLY A 338 21.21 -26.98 16.41
C GLY A 338 22.25 -26.62 15.33
N THR A 339 21.94 -25.70 14.41
CA THR A 339 22.89 -25.21 13.39
C THR A 339 23.53 -23.87 13.78
N GLY A 340 24.48 -23.38 12.98
CA GLY A 340 25.05 -22.03 13.14
C GLY A 340 24.09 -20.89 12.78
N VAL A 341 22.96 -21.18 12.11
CA VAL A 341 21.94 -20.19 11.74
C VAL A 341 21.09 -19.85 12.97
N ARG A 342 20.95 -18.55 13.27
CA ARG A 342 20.10 -18.07 14.38
C ARG A 342 18.72 -17.70 13.83
N CYS A 343 17.75 -18.57 14.09
CA CYS A 343 16.37 -18.40 13.64
C CYS A 343 15.42 -18.31 14.83
N PHE A 344 14.57 -17.28 14.88
CA PHE A 344 13.45 -17.22 15.83
C PHE A 344 12.17 -16.75 15.14
N LEU A 345 11.02 -17.16 15.66
CA LEU A 345 9.72 -16.74 15.13
C LEU A 345 9.35 -15.41 15.76
N CYS A 346 9.06 -14.43 14.91
CA CYS A 346 8.80 -13.06 15.33
C CYS A 346 7.29 -12.84 15.46
N PRO A 347 6.72 -12.78 16.68
CA PRO A 347 5.30 -12.50 16.86
C PRO A 347 4.98 -11.05 16.51
N ARG A 348 3.79 -10.82 15.95
CA ARG A 348 3.25 -9.46 15.82
C ARG A 348 2.50 -9.13 17.11
N ASP A 349 3.22 -8.56 18.07
CA ASP A 349 2.65 -8.25 19.37
C ASP A 349 1.74 -7.02 19.32
N ALA A 350 0.67 -7.10 20.10
CA ALA A 350 -0.21 -5.99 20.39
C ALA A 350 0.44 -5.12 21.47
N ASP A 351 0.15 -3.82 21.48
CA ASP A 351 0.59 -2.93 22.55
C ASP A 351 0.22 -3.52 23.94
N PRO A 352 1.18 -3.61 24.89
CA PRO A 352 0.95 -4.11 26.24
C PRO A 352 -0.09 -3.32 27.06
N THR A 353 -0.49 -2.12 26.61
CA THR A 353 -1.58 -1.33 27.21
C THR A 353 -2.98 -1.77 26.72
N LEU A 354 -3.06 -2.59 25.67
CA LEU A 354 -4.33 -3.12 25.17
C LEU A 354 -4.95 -4.09 26.19
N THR A 355 -6.29 -4.11 26.24
CA THR A 355 -6.98 -5.10 27.07
C THR A 355 -6.63 -6.51 26.59
N VAL A 356 -6.69 -7.51 27.46
CA VAL A 356 -6.38 -8.92 27.10
C VAL A 356 -7.17 -9.38 25.86
N VAL A 357 -8.41 -8.92 25.68
CA VAL A 357 -9.24 -9.22 24.50
C VAL A 357 -8.67 -8.55 23.24
N GLN A 358 -8.34 -7.27 23.31
CA GLN A 358 -7.72 -6.51 22.20
C GLN A 358 -6.33 -7.04 21.86
N HIS A 359 -5.57 -7.48 22.87
CA HIS A 359 -4.29 -8.14 22.67
C HIS A 359 -4.49 -9.41 21.85
N VAL A 360 -5.33 -10.35 22.32
CA VAL A 360 -5.63 -11.61 21.60
C VAL A 360 -6.17 -11.35 20.19
N GLU A 361 -7.01 -10.33 20.00
CA GLU A 361 -7.48 -9.93 18.67
C GLU A 361 -6.32 -9.45 17.79
N VAL A 362 -5.48 -8.52 18.23
CA VAL A 362 -4.36 -7.98 17.43
C VAL A 362 -3.29 -9.02 17.13
N THR A 363 -2.90 -9.86 18.11
CA THR A 363 -1.88 -10.92 17.89
C THR A 363 -2.38 -12.02 16.97
N ALA A 364 -3.69 -12.26 16.94
CA ALA A 364 -4.29 -13.12 15.94
C ALA A 364 -4.35 -12.40 14.58
N GLN A 365 -4.60 -11.10 14.50
CA GLN A 365 -5.05 -10.44 13.27
C GLN A 365 -3.96 -9.93 12.30
N PHE A 366 -2.80 -9.51 12.80
CA PHE A 366 -1.79 -8.81 11.99
C PHE A 366 -0.46 -9.56 11.89
N THR A 367 0.32 -9.24 10.86
CA THR A 367 1.53 -9.99 10.51
C THR A 367 2.77 -9.10 10.42
N HIS A 368 3.95 -9.71 10.50
CA HIS A 368 5.16 -9.08 9.97
C HIS A 368 5.27 -9.38 8.47
N HIS A 369 4.97 -8.39 7.64
CA HIS A 369 4.82 -8.59 6.20
C HIS A 369 6.03 -8.10 5.36
N GLN A 370 7.07 -7.55 6.01
CA GLN A 370 8.33 -7.17 5.39
C GLN A 370 9.05 -8.38 4.76
N LYS A 371 9.49 -8.24 3.50
CA LYS A 371 10.40 -9.16 2.82
C LYS A 371 11.73 -8.46 2.59
N ALA A 372 12.76 -8.83 3.35
CA ALA A 372 14.05 -8.19 3.31
C ALA A 372 15.22 -9.16 3.49
N VAL A 373 16.27 -9.00 2.69
CA VAL A 373 17.57 -9.65 2.88
C VAL A 373 18.66 -8.59 2.90
N THR A 374 19.45 -8.52 3.96
CA THR A 374 20.60 -7.60 4.06
C THR A 374 21.88 -8.40 4.32
N LEU A 375 22.94 -8.12 3.56
CA LEU A 375 24.20 -8.85 3.62
C LEU A 375 25.38 -7.98 3.20
N ASP A 376 26.59 -8.48 3.41
CA ASP A 376 27.80 -7.87 2.88
C ASP A 376 28.16 -8.38 1.47
N ALA A 377 28.38 -7.47 0.52
CA ALA A 377 28.83 -7.80 -0.84
C ALA A 377 30.26 -7.28 -1.09
N ALA A 378 30.95 -7.89 -2.06
CA ALA A 378 32.26 -7.40 -2.50
C ALA A 378 32.12 -6.01 -3.13
N THR A 379 33.00 -5.08 -2.74
CA THR A 379 32.99 -3.71 -3.29
C THR A 379 33.71 -3.70 -4.64
N PRO A 380 33.06 -3.25 -5.73
CA PRO A 380 33.70 -3.15 -7.04
C PRO A 380 35.01 -2.35 -6.98
N GLY A 381 36.06 -2.85 -7.61
CA GLY A 381 37.37 -2.18 -7.68
C GLY A 381 38.18 -2.14 -6.36
N ALA A 382 37.63 -2.59 -5.23
CA ALA A 382 38.28 -2.54 -3.93
C ALA A 382 38.65 -3.94 -3.45
N GLY A 383 39.78 -4.48 -3.91
CA GLY A 383 40.44 -5.72 -3.42
C GLY A 383 39.56 -6.68 -2.59
N ASP A 384 39.80 -6.71 -1.27
CA ASP A 384 39.00 -7.46 -0.28
C ASP A 384 37.94 -6.60 0.45
N GLY A 385 37.72 -5.37 -0.03
CA GLY A 385 36.73 -4.42 0.51
C GLY A 385 35.30 -4.92 0.33
N ARG A 386 34.43 -4.60 1.28
CA ARG A 386 33.03 -5.02 1.29
C ARG A 386 32.12 -3.88 1.74
N HIS A 387 30.89 -3.89 1.24
CA HIS A 387 29.85 -2.91 1.57
C HIS A 387 28.52 -3.61 1.83
N VAL A 388 27.55 -2.87 2.38
CA VAL A 388 26.23 -3.40 2.72
C VAL A 388 25.31 -3.34 1.50
N VAL A 389 24.57 -4.42 1.26
CA VAL A 389 23.57 -4.54 0.20
C VAL A 389 22.27 -5.08 0.78
N SER A 390 21.15 -4.49 0.36
CA SER A 390 19.82 -4.83 0.86
C SER A 390 18.86 -5.14 -0.30
N PHE A 391 18.04 -6.19 -0.15
CA PHE A 391 16.97 -6.56 -1.07
C PHE A 391 15.64 -6.37 -0.35
N ILE A 392 14.69 -5.67 -0.99
CA ILE A 392 13.31 -5.52 -0.48
C ILE A 392 12.29 -5.54 -1.63
N GLY A 393 11.05 -5.93 -1.36
CA GLY A 393 9.99 -5.96 -2.37
C GLY A 393 8.80 -6.84 -1.99
N GLY A 394 8.07 -7.33 -2.99
CA GLY A 394 6.89 -8.19 -2.81
C GLY A 394 7.21 -9.68 -2.70
N ILE A 395 8.36 -10.12 -3.22
CA ILE A 395 8.74 -11.55 -3.28
C ILE A 395 9.34 -12.03 -1.94
N ASP A 396 8.64 -12.94 -1.26
CA ASP A 396 9.14 -13.71 -0.10
C ASP A 396 10.13 -14.82 -0.52
N LEU A 397 10.97 -15.25 0.42
CA LEU A 397 11.83 -16.43 0.27
C LEU A 397 11.07 -17.73 0.63
N CYS A 398 9.90 -17.93 0.04
CA CYS A 398 9.03 -19.06 0.34
C CYS A 398 8.45 -19.70 -0.94
N ASN A 399 7.84 -20.88 -0.77
CA ASN A 399 7.01 -21.52 -1.78
C ASN A 399 5.73 -20.73 -2.05
N GLY A 400 5.09 -20.96 -3.20
CA GLY A 400 3.82 -20.32 -3.56
C GLY A 400 2.59 -20.78 -2.74
N ARG A 401 2.72 -21.29 -1.51
CA ARG A 401 1.57 -21.85 -0.78
C ARG A 401 0.83 -20.81 0.08
N TYR A 402 -0.40 -21.22 0.42
CA TYR A 402 -1.60 -20.54 0.95
C TYR A 402 -1.46 -19.46 2.08
N TRP A 403 -2.61 -18.87 2.45
CA TRP A 403 -3.04 -17.48 2.70
C TRP A 403 -2.93 -16.75 4.07
N GLN A 404 -3.43 -15.49 4.03
CA GLN A 404 -3.81 -14.53 5.10
C GLN A 404 -5.19 -14.73 5.81
N LEU A 405 -5.91 -15.85 5.65
CA LEU A 405 -7.37 -15.82 5.80
C LEU A 405 -7.96 -16.78 6.86
N ILE A 406 -7.12 -17.42 7.65
CA ILE A 406 -7.58 -18.46 8.56
C ILE A 406 -8.06 -17.92 9.92
N LEU A 407 -7.92 -16.62 10.13
CA LEU A 407 -8.43 -15.90 11.30
C LEU A 407 -9.95 -15.68 11.24
N LEU A 408 -10.59 -16.12 10.16
CA LEU A 408 -11.95 -15.74 9.78
C LEU A 408 -12.96 -16.88 9.97
N LEU A 409 -12.53 -18.04 10.46
CA LEU A 409 -13.42 -19.13 10.84
C LEU A 409 -13.67 -19.14 12.36
N PRO A 410 -14.93 -19.10 12.84
CA PRO A 410 -15.21 -19.33 14.25
C PRO A 410 -14.73 -20.73 14.67
N ARG A 411 -14.23 -20.86 15.91
CA ARG A 411 -13.67 -22.09 16.51
C ARG A 411 -14.51 -23.37 16.28
N ALA A 412 -15.81 -23.24 16.05
CA ALA A 412 -16.74 -24.35 15.90
C ALA A 412 -16.73 -25.04 14.51
N SER A 413 -16.07 -24.49 13.47
CA SER A 413 -15.98 -25.15 12.15
C SER A 413 -14.62 -25.82 11.87
N LEU A 414 -13.69 -25.78 12.83
CA LEU A 414 -12.35 -26.33 12.68
C LEU A 414 -12.30 -27.86 12.85
N SER A 415 -13.24 -28.45 13.60
CA SER A 415 -13.32 -29.90 13.79
C SER A 415 -13.63 -30.66 12.50
N ASP A 416 -14.41 -30.06 11.61
CA ASP A 416 -14.90 -30.71 10.39
C ASP A 416 -13.87 -30.62 9.25
N VAL A 417 -12.96 -29.64 9.30
CA VAL A 417 -11.83 -29.51 8.36
C VAL A 417 -10.65 -30.39 8.76
N LEU A 418 -10.44 -30.61 10.07
CA LEU A 418 -9.31 -31.38 10.60
C LEU A 418 -9.53 -32.91 10.59
N THR A 419 -10.74 -33.39 10.33
CA THR A 419 -11.06 -34.83 10.39
C THR A 419 -10.80 -35.58 9.06
N GLU A 420 -10.70 -34.89 7.92
CA GLU A 420 -10.48 -35.54 6.61
C GLU A 420 -9.00 -35.68 6.18
N SER A 421 -8.04 -35.09 6.91
CA SER A 421 -6.61 -35.15 6.57
C SER A 421 -5.86 -36.37 7.11
N SER A 422 -6.52 -37.29 7.82
CA SER A 422 -5.86 -38.36 8.56
C SER A 422 -5.55 -39.65 7.77
N SER A 423 -5.72 -39.70 6.44
CA SER A 423 -5.58 -40.98 5.69
C SER A 423 -4.73 -40.99 4.41
N ALA A 424 -3.94 -39.95 4.11
CA ALA A 424 -2.97 -40.02 3.01
C ALA A 424 -1.54 -39.76 3.51
N GLY A 425 -0.70 -40.79 3.49
CA GLY A 425 0.69 -40.74 3.94
C GLY A 425 1.48 -39.56 3.35
N LEU A 426 1.64 -38.53 4.19
CA LEU A 426 2.42 -37.32 3.94
C LEU A 426 3.83 -37.51 4.51
N THR A 427 4.68 -38.23 3.79
CA THR A 427 6.13 -38.17 3.97
C THR A 427 6.75 -38.04 2.58
N ASN A 428 7.38 -36.89 2.30
CA ASN A 428 8.04 -36.47 1.03
C ASN A 428 7.29 -35.55 0.06
N ALA A 429 6.59 -34.52 0.54
CA ALA A 429 6.30 -33.35 -0.29
C ALA A 429 7.51 -32.39 -0.28
N ARG A 430 8.45 -32.54 -1.21
CA ARG A 430 9.53 -31.56 -1.46
C ARG A 430 8.90 -30.26 -2.02
N CYS A 431 9.05 -29.15 -1.30
CA CYS A 431 8.38 -27.86 -1.54
C CYS A 431 9.33 -26.84 -2.20
N TRP A 432 8.93 -26.16 -3.29
CA TRP A 432 9.75 -25.13 -3.95
C TRP A 432 8.96 -23.82 -4.23
N VAL A 433 9.73 -22.74 -4.41
CA VAL A 433 9.52 -21.26 -4.29
C VAL A 433 8.46 -20.55 -5.18
N ARG A 434 8.08 -19.28 -4.97
CA ARG A 434 7.39 -18.37 -5.94
C ARG A 434 8.20 -18.07 -7.24
N TYR A 435 8.31 -19.01 -8.17
CA TYR A 435 9.06 -18.83 -9.44
C TYR A 435 8.13 -18.47 -10.58
N ASP A 436 8.47 -17.41 -11.30
CA ASP A 436 7.84 -17.13 -12.58
C ASP A 436 8.77 -16.33 -13.49
N ASP A 437 8.44 -16.36 -14.77
CA ASP A 437 9.08 -15.58 -15.83
C ASP A 437 8.02 -14.83 -16.66
N GLU A 438 8.46 -14.11 -17.69
CA GLU A 438 7.60 -13.25 -18.51
C GLU A 438 6.47 -13.99 -19.25
N ASN A 439 6.54 -15.32 -19.35
CA ASN A 439 5.56 -16.12 -20.08
C ASN A 439 4.37 -16.51 -19.21
N HIS A 440 4.52 -16.51 -17.88
CA HIS A 440 3.45 -16.81 -16.93
C HIS A 440 2.63 -18.05 -17.32
N THR A 441 3.32 -19.14 -17.67
CA THR A 441 2.66 -20.32 -18.26
C THR A 441 1.65 -20.96 -17.29
N LEU A 442 0.54 -21.46 -17.82
CA LEU A 442 -0.52 -22.10 -17.04
C LEU A 442 -0.37 -23.63 -17.02
N PHE A 443 0.11 -24.22 -18.12
CA PHE A 443 0.12 -25.67 -18.35
C PHE A 443 1.43 -26.21 -18.93
N GLN A 444 2.32 -25.35 -19.43
CA GLN A 444 3.63 -25.78 -19.90
C GLN A 444 4.57 -25.98 -18.72
N ASP A 445 5.54 -26.88 -18.87
CA ASP A 445 6.58 -27.16 -17.87
C ASP A 445 6.08 -27.59 -16.48
N LEU A 446 4.81 -28.04 -16.39
CA LEU A 446 4.21 -28.53 -15.15
C LEU A 446 4.89 -29.78 -14.59
N ASP A 447 5.60 -30.56 -15.40
CA ASP A 447 6.35 -31.74 -14.99
C ASP A 447 7.88 -31.56 -15.05
N THR A 448 8.35 -30.34 -15.37
CA THR A 448 9.74 -29.92 -15.37
C THR A 448 9.96 -28.80 -14.34
N THR A 449 10.01 -27.53 -14.76
CA THR A 449 10.29 -26.34 -13.95
C THR A 449 9.32 -26.18 -12.78
N TYR A 450 8.04 -26.50 -13.02
CA TYR A 450 6.95 -26.32 -12.04
C TYR A 450 6.51 -27.63 -11.38
N ARG A 451 7.17 -28.77 -11.66
CA ARG A 451 6.82 -30.10 -11.10
C ARG A 451 6.67 -30.13 -9.59
N HIS A 452 7.54 -29.40 -8.93
CA HIS A 452 7.59 -29.36 -7.47
C HIS A 452 7.15 -27.99 -6.93
N ASP A 453 6.53 -27.19 -7.79
CA ASP A 453 6.07 -25.82 -7.55
C ASP A 453 4.71 -25.57 -8.25
N PHE A 454 3.87 -26.61 -8.32
CA PHE A 454 2.51 -26.46 -8.80
C PHE A 454 1.69 -25.75 -7.71
N MET A 455 1.19 -24.56 -8.05
CA MET A 455 0.41 -23.71 -7.17
C MET A 455 -0.92 -23.40 -7.83
N GLN A 456 -2.02 -23.59 -7.10
CA GLN A 456 -3.35 -23.16 -7.54
C GLN A 456 -4.26 -23.11 -6.32
N ASN A 457 -4.43 -21.91 -5.75
CA ASN A 457 -5.16 -21.75 -4.50
C ASN A 457 -6.62 -21.27 -4.68
N ASN A 458 -7.03 -21.03 -5.93
CA ASN A 458 -8.38 -20.56 -6.24
C ASN A 458 -9.41 -21.69 -6.35
N PHE A 459 -8.94 -22.94 -6.43
CA PHE A 459 -9.80 -24.10 -6.64
C PHE A 459 -9.62 -25.18 -5.58
N LYS A 460 -10.74 -25.71 -5.10
CA LYS A 460 -10.75 -26.87 -4.21
C LYS A 460 -10.11 -28.08 -4.89
N HIS A 461 -9.30 -28.82 -4.13
CA HIS A 461 -8.63 -30.06 -4.56
C HIS A 461 -7.66 -29.90 -5.76
N ALA A 462 -7.22 -28.67 -6.05
CA ALA A 462 -6.21 -28.42 -7.07
C ALA A 462 -4.91 -29.15 -6.77
N SER A 463 -4.35 -29.83 -7.77
CA SER A 463 -3.07 -30.51 -7.63
C SER A 463 -2.49 -30.82 -9.00
N LEU A 464 -1.16 -31.01 -9.07
CA LEU A 464 -0.50 -31.47 -10.29
C LEU A 464 -1.09 -32.78 -10.84
N ARG A 465 -1.68 -33.64 -9.99
CA ARG A 465 -2.33 -34.87 -10.45
C ARG A 465 -3.62 -34.62 -11.24
N HIS A 466 -4.26 -33.48 -10.99
CA HIS A 466 -5.45 -33.03 -11.72
C HIS A 466 -5.09 -32.05 -12.86
N GLY A 467 -3.83 -31.61 -12.97
CA GLY A 467 -3.32 -30.77 -14.05
C GLY A 467 -3.48 -29.27 -13.80
N GLY A 468 -3.18 -28.45 -14.80
CA GLY A 468 -3.34 -27.00 -14.72
C GLY A 468 -4.80 -26.52 -14.78
N PRO A 469 -5.02 -25.20 -14.77
CA PRO A 469 -3.97 -24.18 -14.77
C PRO A 469 -3.31 -24.07 -13.39
N ARG A 470 -1.97 -23.94 -13.35
CA ARG A 470 -1.34 -23.34 -12.17
C ARG A 470 -1.74 -21.86 -12.10
N GLU A 471 -1.49 -21.22 -10.97
CA GLU A 471 -1.62 -19.78 -10.81
C GLU A 471 -0.23 -19.13 -10.99
N PRO A 472 -0.01 -18.38 -12.09
CA PRO A 472 1.19 -17.59 -12.28
C PRO A 472 1.34 -16.47 -11.28
N TRP A 473 2.58 -16.04 -11.04
CA TRP A 473 2.97 -15.10 -10.00
C TRP A 473 3.75 -13.92 -10.59
N HIS A 474 3.04 -12.82 -10.87
CA HIS A 474 3.64 -11.56 -11.29
C HIS A 474 3.97 -10.69 -10.07
N ASP A 475 5.22 -10.27 -9.92
CA ASP A 475 5.69 -9.53 -8.74
C ASP A 475 6.93 -8.67 -9.04
N VAL A 476 7.29 -7.79 -8.11
CA VAL A 476 8.41 -6.85 -8.23
C VAL A 476 9.29 -6.85 -6.98
N HIS A 477 10.57 -6.57 -7.17
CA HIS A 477 11.54 -6.47 -6.07
C HIS A 477 12.65 -5.48 -6.43
N CYS A 478 13.47 -5.07 -5.46
CA CYS A 478 14.66 -4.28 -5.75
C CYS A 478 15.87 -4.67 -4.89
N ARG A 479 17.06 -4.40 -5.43
CA ARG A 479 18.34 -4.37 -4.70
C ARG A 479 18.73 -2.91 -4.50
N ILE A 480 19.16 -2.58 -3.29
CA ILE A 480 19.62 -1.25 -2.85
C ILE A 480 21.07 -1.39 -2.39
N GLU A 481 21.92 -0.52 -2.92
CA GLU A 481 23.32 -0.40 -2.53
C GLU A 481 23.62 1.06 -2.17
N GLY A 482 24.58 1.27 -1.26
CA GLY A 482 24.96 2.59 -0.75
C GLY A 482 24.25 2.96 0.56
N PRO A 483 24.22 4.25 0.95
CA PRO A 483 23.80 4.63 2.29
C PRO A 483 22.35 4.23 2.64
N ALA A 484 21.46 4.06 1.65
CA ALA A 484 20.09 3.57 1.90
C ALA A 484 20.02 2.08 2.27
N ALA A 485 21.02 1.28 1.93
CA ALA A 485 21.09 -0.12 2.36
C ALA A 485 21.23 -0.22 3.88
N TRP A 486 21.93 0.73 4.51
CA TRP A 486 22.06 0.85 5.96
C TRP A 486 20.74 1.19 6.65
N ASP A 487 19.83 1.92 6.02
CA ASP A 487 18.51 2.21 6.60
C ASP A 487 17.65 0.93 6.66
N VAL A 488 17.75 0.05 5.65
CA VAL A 488 17.12 -1.28 5.67
C VAL A 488 17.75 -2.18 6.75
N LEU A 489 19.08 -2.15 6.89
CA LEU A 489 19.79 -2.85 7.96
C LEU A 489 19.32 -2.37 9.34
N ALA A 490 19.27 -1.06 9.56
CA ALA A 490 18.82 -0.46 10.81
C ALA A 490 17.40 -0.90 11.16
N ASN A 491 16.48 -0.98 10.20
CA ASN A 491 15.16 -1.56 10.41
C ASN A 491 15.23 -3.01 10.93
N PHE A 492 16.05 -3.87 10.32
CA PHE A 492 16.22 -5.25 10.79
C PHE A 492 16.76 -5.28 12.22
N GLU A 493 17.80 -4.52 12.52
CA GLU A 493 18.41 -4.50 13.85
C GLU A 493 17.49 -3.95 14.93
N GLN A 494 16.70 -2.91 14.61
CA GLN A 494 15.69 -2.36 15.53
C GLN A 494 14.67 -3.42 15.94
N ARG A 495 14.20 -4.22 14.98
CA ARG A 495 13.26 -5.32 15.22
C ARG A 495 13.90 -6.46 15.99
N TRP A 496 15.12 -6.87 15.58
CA TRP A 496 15.86 -7.93 16.27
C TRP A 496 16.09 -7.58 17.75
N ARG A 497 16.56 -6.37 18.05
CA ARG A 497 16.78 -5.91 19.44
C ARG A 497 15.48 -5.90 20.25
N LYS A 498 14.36 -5.58 19.63
CA LYS A 498 13.04 -5.54 20.27
C LYS A 498 12.51 -6.95 20.57
N GLN A 499 12.51 -7.83 19.57
CA GLN A 499 11.69 -9.04 19.55
C GLN A 499 12.49 -10.35 19.70
N ALA A 500 13.80 -10.33 19.48
CA ALA A 500 14.60 -11.55 19.64
C ALA A 500 14.64 -11.99 21.11
N PRO A 501 14.64 -13.32 21.38
CA PRO A 501 14.86 -13.88 22.71
C PRO A 501 16.15 -13.35 23.32
N GLU A 502 16.19 -13.19 24.65
CA GLU A 502 17.31 -12.57 25.37
C GLU A 502 18.68 -13.16 24.98
N HIS A 503 18.77 -14.49 24.87
CA HIS A 503 19.99 -15.21 24.49
C HIS A 503 20.45 -14.97 23.03
N MET A 504 19.58 -14.45 22.16
CA MET A 504 19.87 -14.14 20.76
C MET A 504 20.10 -12.64 20.49
N ARG A 505 19.75 -11.76 21.43
CA ARG A 505 19.90 -10.29 21.24
C ARG A 505 21.34 -9.87 20.96
N GLY A 506 22.31 -10.58 21.54
CA GLY A 506 23.74 -10.35 21.32
C GLY A 506 24.32 -10.95 20.03
N CYS A 507 23.49 -11.54 19.14
CA CYS A 507 23.97 -12.13 17.88
C CYS A 507 24.18 -11.12 16.75
N LEU A 508 23.75 -9.86 16.92
CA LEU A 508 24.02 -8.80 15.96
C LEU A 508 25.52 -8.46 15.95
N LEU A 509 26.10 -8.37 14.75
CA LEU A 509 27.44 -7.81 14.58
C LEU A 509 27.45 -6.30 14.81
N ASP A 510 28.58 -5.77 15.28
CA ASP A 510 28.84 -4.33 15.32
C ASP A 510 29.27 -3.86 13.92
N LEU A 511 28.26 -3.45 13.12
CA LEU A 511 28.45 -3.01 11.74
C LEU A 511 28.52 -1.48 11.69
N SER A 512 29.52 -0.94 10.99
CA SER A 512 29.64 0.50 10.80
C SER A 512 30.16 0.86 9.41
N PRO A 513 29.84 2.07 8.89
CA PRO A 513 30.41 2.55 7.63
C PRO A 513 31.95 2.61 7.62
N ALA A 514 32.60 2.64 8.79
CA ALA A 514 34.05 2.55 8.88
C ALA A 514 34.58 1.14 8.54
N THR A 515 33.80 0.10 8.84
CA THR A 515 34.17 -1.30 8.59
C THR A 515 33.67 -1.79 7.22
N PHE A 516 32.54 -1.26 6.76
CA PHE A 516 31.92 -1.56 5.47
C PHE A 516 31.70 -0.26 4.68
N PRO A 517 32.77 0.40 4.19
CA PRO A 517 32.63 1.65 3.47
C PRO A 517 31.89 1.44 2.15
N ASP A 518 30.88 2.28 1.91
CA ASP A 518 30.23 2.34 0.62
C ASP A 518 31.24 2.77 -0.46
N PRO A 519 31.17 2.21 -1.68
CA PRO A 519 32.04 2.65 -2.76
C PRO A 519 31.80 4.13 -3.09
N ALA A 520 32.87 4.81 -3.52
CA ALA A 520 32.79 6.19 -3.97
C ALA A 520 31.86 6.35 -5.18
N LYS A 521 31.80 5.33 -6.05
CA LYS A 521 30.86 5.18 -7.17
C LYS A 521 30.50 3.70 -7.35
N PHE A 522 29.24 3.43 -7.65
CA PHE A 522 28.77 2.08 -7.96
C PHE A 522 28.98 1.68 -9.44
N ASP A 523 29.21 2.66 -10.32
CA ASP A 523 29.44 2.47 -11.75
C ASP A 523 30.57 3.41 -12.21
N ASP A 524 31.70 2.85 -12.63
CA ASP A 524 32.87 3.60 -13.11
C ASP A 524 32.65 4.17 -14.51
N ASP A 525 31.76 3.55 -15.30
CA ASP A 525 31.50 3.91 -16.69
C ASP A 525 30.41 4.98 -16.84
N ASP A 526 29.64 5.29 -15.77
CA ASP A 526 28.56 6.27 -15.87
C ASP A 526 28.27 7.02 -14.56
N ALA A 527 28.83 8.23 -14.46
CA ALA A 527 28.57 9.15 -13.35
C ALA A 527 27.09 9.59 -13.25
N ASP A 528 26.30 9.45 -14.32
CA ASP A 528 24.90 9.88 -14.36
C ASP A 528 23.92 8.80 -13.87
N ASN A 529 24.39 7.59 -13.54
CA ASN A 529 23.55 6.48 -13.10
C ASN A 529 23.18 6.49 -11.60
N SER A 530 23.70 7.42 -10.80
CA SER A 530 23.44 7.45 -9.34
C SER A 530 21.96 7.62 -9.00
N TRP A 531 21.57 7.08 -7.84
CA TRP A 531 20.22 7.16 -7.31
C TRP A 531 20.18 7.94 -6.00
N ASN A 532 19.07 8.66 -5.83
CA ASN A 532 18.64 9.14 -4.51
C ASN A 532 17.50 8.23 -4.05
N VAL A 533 17.60 7.74 -2.81
CA VAL A 533 16.73 6.68 -2.26
C VAL A 533 16.30 7.10 -0.86
N GLN A 534 15.03 6.88 -0.51
CA GLN A 534 14.56 6.97 0.87
C GLN A 534 13.78 5.71 1.23
N VAL A 535 14.08 5.17 2.40
CA VAL A 535 13.36 4.03 2.97
C VAL A 535 12.14 4.53 3.75
N PHE A 536 11.03 3.81 3.59
CA PHE A 536 9.76 4.06 4.27
C PHE A 536 9.27 2.80 4.95
N ARG A 537 8.46 2.96 6.01
CA ARG A 537 7.87 1.84 6.74
C ARG A 537 6.42 2.09 7.14
N SER A 538 5.75 0.98 7.40
CA SER A 538 4.58 0.91 8.27
C SER A 538 5.00 0.07 9.46
N ILE A 539 5.21 0.67 10.63
CA ILE A 539 5.67 -0.05 11.83
C ILE A 539 5.39 0.75 13.10
N ASP A 540 5.27 0.09 14.25
CA ASP A 540 5.06 0.74 15.55
C ASP A 540 6.16 0.39 16.57
N ASP A 541 6.19 1.12 17.69
CA ASP A 541 7.12 0.91 18.80
C ASP A 541 6.96 -0.44 19.54
N ALA A 542 5.87 -1.17 19.31
CA ALA A 542 5.75 -2.57 19.73
C ALA A 542 6.71 -3.48 18.95
N SER A 543 7.03 -3.12 17.70
CA SER A 543 7.87 -3.91 16.80
C SER A 543 9.33 -3.45 16.75
N VAL A 544 9.66 -2.22 17.19
CA VAL A 544 11.03 -1.66 17.11
C VAL A 544 11.50 -1.01 18.40
N VAL A 545 12.82 -0.96 18.59
CA VAL A 545 13.47 -0.05 19.55
C VAL A 545 13.85 1.27 18.89
N GLY A 546 13.98 2.33 19.69
CA GLY A 546 14.57 3.61 19.28
C GLY A 546 13.59 4.65 18.74
N PHE A 547 12.28 4.43 18.83
CA PHE A 547 11.31 5.50 18.64
C PHE A 547 11.34 6.46 19.85
N PRO A 548 11.29 7.78 19.62
CA PRO A 548 11.25 8.76 20.68
C PRO A 548 9.94 8.65 21.46
N TYR A 549 10.04 8.69 22.78
CA TYR A 549 8.86 8.74 23.63
C TYR A 549 8.25 10.14 23.62
N ASP A 550 9.00 11.22 23.50
CA ASP A 550 8.43 12.57 23.48
C ASP A 550 7.58 12.81 22.20
N PRO A 551 6.32 13.28 22.30
CA PRO A 551 5.47 13.50 21.13
C PRO A 551 6.00 14.54 20.13
N ALA A 552 6.73 15.56 20.60
CA ALA A 552 7.29 16.57 19.72
C ALA A 552 8.51 16.02 18.96
N GLU A 553 9.36 15.23 19.61
CA GLU A 553 10.43 14.48 18.96
C GLU A 553 9.89 13.45 17.96
N ALA A 554 8.82 12.73 18.31
CA ALA A 554 8.14 11.79 17.42
C ALA A 554 7.61 12.50 16.16
N ALA A 555 6.88 13.61 16.34
CA ALA A 555 6.38 14.42 15.22
C ALA A 555 7.52 14.98 14.35
N ALA A 556 8.63 15.42 14.95
CA ALA A 556 9.82 15.89 14.23
C ALA A 556 10.50 14.77 13.41
N ALA A 557 10.41 13.53 13.86
CA ALA A 557 10.84 12.34 13.14
C ALA A 557 9.79 11.82 12.13
N GLY A 558 8.65 12.49 11.98
CA GLY A 558 7.57 12.08 11.06
C GLY A 558 6.75 10.89 11.55
N LEU A 559 6.81 10.61 12.85
CA LEU A 559 6.02 9.60 13.52
C LEU A 559 4.73 10.22 14.07
N THR A 560 3.66 9.42 14.10
CA THR A 560 2.37 9.82 14.66
C THR A 560 2.07 9.02 15.93
N SER A 561 1.25 9.57 16.83
CA SER A 561 0.75 8.80 17.97
C SER A 561 -0.55 8.11 17.59
N GLY A 562 -0.62 6.81 17.84
CA GLY A 562 -1.84 6.02 17.86
C GLY A 562 -2.45 5.93 19.26
N LYS A 563 -3.21 4.86 19.51
CA LYS A 563 -3.72 4.49 20.84
C LYS A 563 -2.55 4.00 21.70
N ASP A 564 -1.82 4.95 22.31
CA ASP A 564 -0.63 4.75 23.16
C ASP A 564 0.64 4.17 22.49
N VAL A 565 0.60 3.92 21.18
CA VAL A 565 1.78 3.55 20.38
C VAL A 565 2.30 4.71 19.53
N THR A 566 3.61 4.78 19.36
CA THR A 566 4.24 5.61 18.32
C THR A 566 4.32 4.83 17.02
N VAL A 567 3.82 5.42 15.93
CA VAL A 567 3.61 4.77 14.65
C VAL A 567 4.39 5.49 13.55
N ASP A 568 5.11 4.73 12.74
CA ASP A 568 5.66 5.15 11.45
C ASP A 568 4.65 4.76 10.37
N GLN A 569 4.06 5.77 9.71
CA GLN A 569 3.15 5.62 8.56
C GLN A 569 3.80 6.20 7.28
N SER A 570 5.13 6.25 7.23
CA SER A 570 5.87 6.94 6.17
C SER A 570 5.65 6.34 4.78
N ILE A 571 5.22 5.07 4.66
CA ILE A 571 4.79 4.49 3.37
C ILE A 571 3.57 5.23 2.83
N GLN A 572 2.49 5.37 3.63
CA GLN A 572 1.28 6.08 3.20
C GLN A 572 1.62 7.52 2.83
N VAL A 573 2.40 8.21 3.67
CA VAL A 573 2.86 9.58 3.38
C VAL A 573 3.65 9.62 2.07
N GLY A 574 4.55 8.67 1.84
CA GLY A 574 5.33 8.53 0.62
C GLY A 574 4.46 8.41 -0.64
N TYR A 575 3.42 7.56 -0.59
CA TYR A 575 2.44 7.41 -1.67
C TYR A 575 1.64 8.70 -1.92
N VAL A 576 1.06 9.30 -0.89
CA VAL A 576 0.25 10.53 -1.00
C VAL A 576 1.07 11.66 -1.60
N GLU A 577 2.27 11.88 -1.07
CA GLU A 577 3.19 12.89 -1.57
C GLU A 577 3.62 12.63 -3.02
N ALA A 578 3.84 11.37 -3.40
CA ALA A 578 4.16 11.02 -4.77
C ALA A 578 3.02 11.34 -5.75
N ILE A 579 1.78 11.02 -5.37
CA ILE A 579 0.58 11.32 -6.15
C ILE A 579 0.38 12.82 -6.30
N ARG A 580 0.51 13.59 -5.22
CA ARG A 580 0.32 15.05 -5.22
C ARG A 580 1.28 15.78 -6.16
N ARG A 581 2.49 15.27 -6.32
CA ARG A 581 3.50 15.85 -7.23
C ARG A 581 3.32 15.47 -8.69
N ALA A 582 2.65 14.34 -8.95
CA ALA A 582 2.51 13.81 -10.29
C ALA A 582 1.90 14.87 -11.22
N ARG A 583 2.56 15.03 -12.37
CA ARG A 583 2.28 16.01 -13.41
C ARG A 583 1.52 15.42 -14.58
N ARG A 584 1.78 14.14 -14.88
CA ARG A 584 1.45 13.52 -16.16
C ARG A 584 0.76 12.18 -16.04
N PHE A 585 1.37 11.23 -15.35
CA PHE A 585 0.74 9.95 -15.18
C PHE A 585 1.21 9.26 -13.92
N ILE A 586 0.43 8.25 -13.51
CA ILE A 586 0.79 7.32 -12.46
C ILE A 586 0.51 5.92 -12.98
N TYR A 587 1.46 5.01 -12.76
CA TYR A 587 1.31 3.59 -13.02
C TYR A 587 1.46 2.81 -11.71
N ILE A 588 0.46 1.99 -11.38
CA ILE A 588 0.42 1.20 -10.13
C ILE A 588 0.19 -0.26 -10.49
N GLU A 589 0.99 -1.15 -9.89
CA GLU A 589 0.69 -2.57 -9.81
C GLU A 589 0.58 -2.92 -8.33
N ASN A 590 -0.58 -3.39 -7.88
CA ASN A 590 -0.79 -3.72 -6.47
C ASN A 590 -1.74 -4.91 -6.27
N GLN A 591 -1.40 -5.77 -5.31
CA GLN A 591 -2.24 -6.92 -4.92
C GLN A 591 -3.63 -6.50 -4.42
N TYR A 592 -3.72 -5.37 -3.72
CA TYR A 592 -4.98 -4.80 -3.26
C TYR A 592 -5.09 -3.35 -3.69
N PHE A 593 -6.33 -2.90 -3.90
CA PHE A 593 -6.61 -1.50 -4.19
C PHE A 593 -7.95 -1.12 -3.56
N LEU A 594 -7.90 -0.64 -2.32
CA LEU A 594 -9.06 -0.22 -1.55
C LEU A 594 -8.68 0.83 -0.51
N GLY A 595 -9.53 1.85 -0.36
CA GLY A 595 -9.21 3.02 0.48
C GLY A 595 -10.18 4.18 0.31
N GLY A 596 -10.07 5.16 1.20
CA GLY A 596 -10.90 6.36 1.21
C GLY A 596 -12.37 6.08 1.58
N CYS A 597 -12.63 5.19 2.54
CA CYS A 597 -14.01 4.78 2.87
C CYS A 597 -14.91 5.94 3.29
N ALA A 598 -14.36 7.00 3.90
CA ALA A 598 -15.11 8.21 4.22
C ALA A 598 -15.78 8.89 3.00
N SER A 599 -15.27 8.63 1.79
CA SER A 599 -15.81 9.13 0.52
C SER A 599 -16.64 8.09 -0.25
N TRP A 600 -16.83 6.87 0.26
CA TRP A 600 -17.69 5.86 -0.38
C TRP A 600 -19.18 6.23 -0.27
N ALA A 601 -20.00 5.68 -1.16
CA ALA A 601 -21.45 5.89 -1.12
C ALA A 601 -22.11 5.23 0.11
N GLU A 602 -21.54 4.11 0.56
CA GLU A 602 -21.99 3.29 1.70
C GLU A 602 -20.77 2.73 2.46
N ASP A 603 -20.99 2.19 3.67
CA ASP A 603 -19.95 1.61 4.53
C ASP A 603 -18.80 2.60 4.86
N ARG A 604 -19.13 3.88 5.08
CA ARG A 604 -18.15 4.95 5.34
C ARG A 604 -17.34 4.76 6.62
N ASP A 605 -17.86 3.96 7.53
CA ASP A 605 -17.29 3.59 8.82
C ASP A 605 -16.48 2.28 8.80
N ALA A 606 -16.23 1.70 7.61
CA ALA A 606 -15.44 0.46 7.46
C ALA A 606 -13.99 0.54 7.97
N GLY A 607 -13.51 1.75 8.30
CA GLY A 607 -12.18 1.97 8.86
C GLY A 607 -11.04 1.80 7.87
N CYS A 608 -11.32 1.93 6.57
CA CYS A 608 -10.35 1.90 5.47
C CYS A 608 -9.99 3.33 5.03
N LEU A 609 -9.27 4.04 5.88
CA LEU A 609 -9.04 5.49 5.81
C LEU A 609 -7.82 5.89 4.97
N ASN A 610 -7.01 4.93 4.49
CA ASN A 610 -5.86 5.23 3.66
C ASN A 610 -6.24 6.10 2.45
N LEU A 611 -5.40 7.08 2.17
CA LEU A 611 -5.73 8.18 1.26
C LEU A 611 -5.39 7.91 -0.20
N VAL A 612 -4.72 6.80 -0.51
CA VAL A 612 -4.11 6.58 -1.83
C VAL A 612 -5.14 6.62 -2.98
N PRO A 613 -6.28 5.90 -2.92
CA PRO A 613 -7.25 5.95 -4.01
C PRO A 613 -7.91 7.32 -4.19
N VAL A 614 -8.23 8.00 -3.09
CA VAL A 614 -8.91 9.30 -3.14
C VAL A 614 -7.96 10.40 -3.64
N GLU A 615 -6.68 10.37 -3.28
CA GLU A 615 -5.65 11.28 -3.81
C GLU A 615 -5.47 11.12 -5.32
N ILE A 616 -5.51 9.90 -5.85
CA ILE A 616 -5.44 9.65 -7.30
C ILE A 616 -6.65 10.28 -8.00
N ALA A 617 -7.86 10.03 -7.50
CA ALA A 617 -9.07 10.57 -8.09
C ALA A 617 -9.12 12.11 -8.05
N LEU A 618 -8.70 12.71 -6.94
CA LEU A 618 -8.63 14.17 -6.80
C LEU A 618 -7.53 14.78 -7.67
N LYS A 619 -6.37 14.11 -7.81
CA LYS A 619 -5.33 14.53 -8.75
C LYS A 619 -5.86 14.55 -10.18
N VAL A 620 -6.51 13.46 -10.63
CA VAL A 620 -7.12 13.39 -11.96
C VAL A 620 -8.15 14.51 -12.14
N ALA A 621 -9.07 14.68 -11.18
CA ALA A 621 -10.10 15.72 -11.21
C ALA A 621 -9.51 17.14 -11.30
N ALA A 622 -8.46 17.43 -10.53
CA ALA A 622 -7.78 18.72 -10.56
C ALA A 622 -7.13 18.99 -11.93
N LYS A 623 -6.51 17.98 -12.56
CA LYS A 623 -5.90 18.11 -13.89
C LYS A 623 -6.97 18.33 -14.97
N ILE A 624 -8.10 17.63 -14.88
CA ILE A 624 -9.26 17.83 -15.76
C ILE A 624 -9.77 19.27 -15.67
N ARG A 625 -10.04 19.78 -14.47
CA ARG A 625 -10.54 21.15 -14.25
C ARG A 625 -9.57 22.23 -14.76
N ARG A 626 -8.26 21.93 -14.76
CA ARG A 626 -7.21 22.80 -15.30
C ARG A 626 -7.01 22.65 -16.83
N GLY A 627 -7.73 21.74 -17.48
CA GLY A 627 -7.55 21.44 -18.91
C GLY A 627 -6.20 20.77 -19.23
N GLU A 628 -5.54 20.19 -18.23
CA GLU A 628 -4.23 19.56 -18.35
C GLU A 628 -4.38 18.03 -18.50
N ARG A 629 -3.56 17.42 -19.36
CA ARG A 629 -3.60 15.97 -19.55
C ARG A 629 -2.95 15.23 -18.38
N PHE A 630 -3.62 14.17 -17.94
CA PHE A 630 -3.14 13.28 -16.91
C PHE A 630 -3.76 11.89 -17.08
N ALA A 631 -3.01 10.82 -16.79
CA ALA A 631 -3.52 9.46 -16.83
C ALA A 631 -3.12 8.64 -15.60
N ALA A 632 -4.03 7.82 -15.09
CA ALA A 632 -3.79 6.86 -14.03
C ALA A 632 -4.08 5.44 -14.54
N TYR A 633 -3.10 4.56 -14.39
CA TYR A 633 -3.15 3.16 -14.77
C TYR A 633 -2.98 2.31 -13.51
N VAL A 634 -3.95 1.47 -13.20
CA VAL A 634 -3.93 0.61 -12.02
C VAL A 634 -4.09 -0.84 -12.46
N VAL A 635 -3.13 -1.69 -12.11
CA VAL A 635 -3.17 -3.13 -12.36
C VAL A 635 -3.31 -3.86 -11.02
N THR A 636 -4.37 -4.63 -10.87
CA THR A 636 -4.65 -5.47 -9.69
C THR A 636 -4.82 -6.92 -10.13
N PRO A 637 -4.78 -7.91 -9.22
CA PRO A 637 -5.16 -9.26 -9.61
C PRO A 637 -6.65 -9.26 -10.01
N MET A 638 -7.04 -10.23 -10.85
CA MET A 638 -8.44 -10.37 -11.27
C MET A 638 -9.36 -10.55 -10.06
N TRP A 639 -8.89 -11.29 -9.06
CA TRP A 639 -9.41 -11.34 -7.70
C TRP A 639 -8.25 -11.61 -6.72
N PRO A 640 -8.38 -11.25 -5.44
CA PRO A 640 -7.43 -11.63 -4.40
C PRO A 640 -7.26 -13.15 -4.31
N GLU A 641 -6.03 -13.65 -4.17
CA GLU A 641 -5.71 -15.08 -4.15
C GLU A 641 -6.68 -15.84 -3.26
N GLY A 642 -7.35 -16.81 -3.87
CA GLY A 642 -8.24 -17.69 -3.18
C GLY A 642 -9.53 -18.04 -3.88
N GLU A 643 -10.34 -18.90 -3.24
CA GLU A 643 -11.65 -19.27 -3.77
C GLU A 643 -12.48 -17.99 -4.04
N PRO A 644 -12.75 -17.67 -5.31
CA PRO A 644 -13.24 -16.34 -5.66
C PRO A 644 -14.67 -16.08 -5.16
N ALA A 645 -15.44 -17.15 -4.97
CA ALA A 645 -16.79 -17.09 -4.38
C ALA A 645 -16.78 -17.14 -2.84
N GLY A 646 -15.62 -17.26 -2.20
CA GLY A 646 -15.47 -17.33 -0.75
C GLY A 646 -15.77 -15.99 -0.06
N ASP A 647 -16.26 -16.06 1.18
CA ASP A 647 -16.77 -14.90 1.94
C ASP A 647 -15.77 -13.73 2.03
N ALA A 648 -14.47 -14.01 2.16
CA ALA A 648 -13.47 -12.96 2.30
C ALA A 648 -12.99 -12.37 0.98
N VAL A 649 -12.79 -13.20 -0.06
CA VAL A 649 -12.48 -12.69 -1.40
C VAL A 649 -13.63 -11.79 -1.87
N GLN A 650 -14.88 -12.21 -1.63
CA GLN A 650 -16.06 -11.41 -1.95
C GLN A 650 -16.15 -10.11 -1.12
N ALA A 651 -15.77 -10.13 0.16
CA ALA A 651 -15.71 -8.91 0.98
C ALA A 651 -14.66 -7.92 0.46
N ILE A 652 -13.47 -8.39 0.11
CA ILE A 652 -12.39 -7.57 -0.43
C ILE A 652 -12.79 -6.97 -1.80
N LEU A 653 -13.39 -7.79 -2.67
CA LEU A 653 -13.91 -7.32 -3.97
C LEU A 653 -14.97 -6.23 -3.79
N ARG A 654 -15.81 -6.31 -2.74
CA ARG A 654 -16.76 -5.23 -2.42
C ARG A 654 -16.04 -3.93 -2.06
N TRP A 655 -15.01 -3.98 -1.23
CA TRP A 655 -14.24 -2.78 -0.86
C TRP A 655 -13.53 -2.16 -2.06
N ASN A 656 -12.95 -3.00 -2.92
CA ASN A 656 -12.41 -2.56 -4.20
C ASN A 656 -13.51 -1.89 -5.06
N ARG A 657 -14.70 -2.50 -5.16
CA ARG A 657 -15.83 -1.95 -5.92
C ARG A 657 -16.23 -0.56 -5.44
N LEU A 658 -16.43 -0.37 -4.13
CA LEU A 658 -16.80 0.92 -3.55
C LEU A 658 -15.71 1.98 -3.77
N THR A 659 -14.45 1.57 -3.70
CA THR A 659 -13.31 2.44 -4.01
C THR A 659 -13.33 2.89 -5.47
N VAL A 660 -13.51 1.96 -6.41
CA VAL A 660 -13.57 2.24 -7.85
C VAL A 660 -14.77 3.13 -8.22
N GLU A 661 -15.95 2.86 -7.64
CA GLU A 661 -17.14 3.71 -7.81
C GLU A 661 -16.89 5.14 -7.34
N MET A 662 -16.28 5.30 -6.16
CA MET A 662 -15.92 6.61 -5.62
C MET A 662 -14.99 7.37 -6.59
N MET A 663 -13.95 6.70 -7.09
CA MET A 663 -12.97 7.33 -7.96
C MET A 663 -13.58 7.75 -9.30
N TYR A 664 -14.32 6.86 -9.98
CA TYR A 664 -14.97 7.21 -11.25
C TYR A 664 -16.05 8.28 -11.08
N GLY A 665 -16.78 8.28 -9.96
CA GLY A 665 -17.72 9.35 -9.63
C GLY A 665 -17.04 10.72 -9.46
N VAL A 666 -15.86 10.78 -8.84
CA VAL A 666 -15.06 12.00 -8.73
C VAL A 666 -14.57 12.49 -10.10
N VAL A 667 -14.07 11.58 -10.94
CA VAL A 667 -13.56 11.90 -12.29
C VAL A 667 -14.69 12.36 -13.21
N ALA A 668 -15.82 11.65 -13.24
CA ALA A 668 -16.96 12.00 -14.09
C ALA A 668 -17.54 13.37 -13.74
N ARG A 669 -17.66 13.70 -12.44
CA ARG A 669 -18.04 15.05 -12.00
C ARG A 669 -17.08 16.10 -12.51
N ALA A 670 -15.76 15.87 -12.44
CA ALA A 670 -14.79 16.83 -12.95
C ALA A 670 -14.88 17.04 -14.48
N ILE A 671 -15.21 16.00 -15.25
CA ILE A 671 -15.45 16.10 -16.70
C ILE A 671 -16.70 16.97 -16.98
N ASP A 672 -17.76 16.78 -16.20
CA ASP A 672 -19.00 17.56 -16.29
C ASP A 672 -18.77 19.03 -15.90
N ASP A 673 -18.10 19.26 -14.77
CA ASP A 673 -17.67 20.60 -14.28
C ASP A 673 -16.86 21.35 -15.35
N ALA A 674 -16.03 20.64 -16.11
CA ALA A 674 -15.20 21.18 -17.18
C ALA A 674 -15.94 21.36 -18.53
N GLY A 675 -17.23 21.00 -18.61
CA GLY A 675 -18.02 21.10 -19.83
C GLY A 675 -17.60 20.13 -20.95
N MET A 676 -16.92 19.03 -20.61
CA MET A 676 -16.38 18.06 -21.57
C MET A 676 -17.25 16.82 -21.74
N ARG A 677 -18.50 16.85 -21.25
CA ARG A 677 -19.46 15.75 -21.37
C ARG A 677 -19.70 15.40 -22.84
N GLY A 678 -19.75 14.11 -23.15
CA GLY A 678 -19.85 13.58 -24.52
C GLY A 678 -18.58 13.74 -25.38
N GLN A 679 -17.56 14.47 -24.91
CA GLN A 679 -16.27 14.64 -25.63
C GLN A 679 -15.14 13.82 -25.01
N ALA A 680 -15.17 13.62 -23.69
CA ALA A 680 -14.21 12.84 -22.94
C ALA A 680 -14.90 11.76 -22.11
N HIS A 681 -14.24 10.60 -21.99
CA HIS A 681 -14.72 9.51 -21.15
C HIS A 681 -13.89 9.43 -19.85
N PRO A 682 -14.45 9.01 -18.69
CA PRO A 682 -13.64 8.80 -17.48
C PRO A 682 -12.41 7.89 -17.70
N CYS A 683 -12.55 6.89 -18.58
CA CYS A 683 -11.46 6.00 -18.99
C CYS A 683 -10.41 6.63 -19.91
N ASP A 684 -10.58 7.87 -20.37
CA ASP A 684 -9.49 8.62 -20.99
C ASP A 684 -8.47 9.12 -19.94
N TYR A 685 -8.80 9.01 -18.64
CA TYR A 685 -7.98 9.49 -17.52
C TYR A 685 -7.66 8.44 -16.46
N LEU A 686 -8.59 7.52 -16.16
CA LEU A 686 -8.43 6.52 -15.10
C LEU A 686 -8.79 5.12 -15.63
N ASN A 687 -7.86 4.17 -15.54
CA ASN A 687 -8.08 2.80 -16.00
C ASN A 687 -7.62 1.77 -14.97
N PHE A 688 -8.46 0.75 -14.79
CA PHE A 688 -8.18 -0.45 -14.01
C PHE A 688 -8.01 -1.65 -14.93
N PHE A 689 -6.97 -2.43 -14.70
CA PHE A 689 -6.60 -3.62 -15.44
C PHE A 689 -6.34 -4.78 -14.48
N CYS A 690 -6.35 -5.99 -15.02
CA CYS A 690 -5.83 -7.19 -14.38
C CYS A 690 -4.97 -7.98 -15.36
N LEU A 691 -4.35 -9.06 -14.89
CA LEU A 691 -3.57 -9.95 -15.75
C LEU A 691 -4.22 -11.33 -15.86
N GLY A 692 -4.14 -11.91 -17.04
CA GLY A 692 -4.60 -13.27 -17.31
C GLY A 692 -3.85 -13.88 -18.49
N ASN A 693 -3.86 -15.20 -18.56
CA ASN A 693 -3.24 -15.94 -19.65
C ASN A 693 -4.19 -16.98 -20.22
N ARG A 694 -3.93 -17.43 -21.44
CA ARG A 694 -4.62 -18.52 -22.11
C ARG A 694 -3.65 -19.25 -23.03
N GLU A 695 -3.65 -20.57 -22.98
CA GLU A 695 -2.68 -21.39 -23.70
C GLU A 695 -3.35 -22.50 -24.53
N ALA A 696 -3.10 -22.51 -25.83
CA ALA A 696 -3.47 -23.61 -26.69
C ALA A 696 -2.67 -24.88 -26.32
N PRO A 697 -3.30 -26.08 -26.36
CA PRO A 697 -2.59 -27.32 -26.06
C PRO A 697 -1.41 -27.56 -27.00
N ARG A 698 -0.25 -27.93 -26.44
CA ARG A 698 0.98 -28.20 -27.22
C ARG A 698 1.31 -29.69 -27.29
N PRO A 699 1.92 -30.18 -28.39
CA PRO A 699 2.46 -31.54 -28.44
C PRO A 699 3.50 -31.75 -27.33
N GLY A 700 3.36 -32.82 -26.55
CA GLY A 700 4.28 -33.12 -25.44
C GLY A 700 3.96 -32.40 -24.13
N GLU A 701 2.90 -31.59 -24.06
CA GLU A 701 2.42 -31.01 -22.79
C GLU A 701 2.09 -32.11 -21.76
N TYR A 702 2.36 -31.82 -20.49
CA TYR A 702 2.06 -32.71 -19.38
C TYR A 702 0.60 -33.15 -19.37
N ARG A 703 0.37 -34.46 -19.31
CA ARG A 703 -0.98 -35.04 -19.21
C ARG A 703 -1.24 -35.50 -17.78
N PRO A 704 -2.18 -34.86 -17.07
CA PRO A 704 -2.48 -35.25 -15.70
C PRO A 704 -3.12 -36.63 -15.64
N PRO A 705 -2.81 -37.44 -14.60
CA PRO A 705 -3.40 -38.77 -14.43
C PRO A 705 -4.87 -38.75 -13.99
N LYS A 706 -5.41 -37.58 -13.60
CA LYS A 706 -6.79 -37.38 -13.20
C LYS A 706 -7.32 -36.09 -13.83
N THR A 707 -8.64 -35.98 -13.90
CA THR A 707 -9.35 -34.76 -14.33
C THR A 707 -10.07 -34.15 -13.12
N PRO A 708 -10.18 -32.82 -13.01
CA PRO A 708 -11.05 -32.17 -12.03
C PRO A 708 -12.51 -32.61 -12.19
N GLU A 709 -13.29 -32.48 -11.12
CA GLU A 709 -14.72 -32.80 -11.15
C GLU A 709 -15.46 -31.89 -12.14
N GLU A 710 -16.27 -32.50 -13.02
CA GLU A 710 -17.01 -31.79 -14.06
C GLU A 710 -17.97 -30.74 -13.46
N GLY A 711 -18.02 -29.55 -14.09
CA GLY A 711 -18.86 -28.45 -13.62
C GLY A 711 -18.31 -27.66 -12.43
N THR A 712 -17.11 -27.98 -11.91
CA THR A 712 -16.39 -27.11 -10.98
C THR A 712 -15.70 -25.93 -11.68
N ASP A 713 -15.30 -24.90 -10.92
CA ASP A 713 -14.50 -23.78 -11.44
C ASP A 713 -13.16 -24.30 -12.01
N TYR A 714 -12.54 -25.26 -11.33
CA TYR A 714 -11.30 -25.88 -11.78
C TYR A 714 -11.44 -26.57 -13.14
N TRP A 715 -12.50 -27.37 -13.30
CA TRP A 715 -12.77 -28.05 -14.56
C TRP A 715 -13.01 -27.04 -15.69
N ARG A 716 -13.79 -25.99 -15.45
CA ARG A 716 -14.03 -24.93 -16.46
C ARG A 716 -12.73 -24.24 -16.86
N ALA A 717 -11.92 -23.81 -15.90
CA ALA A 717 -10.64 -23.16 -16.17
C ALA A 717 -9.67 -24.08 -16.94
N GLN A 718 -9.64 -25.38 -16.59
CA GLN A 718 -8.83 -26.38 -17.30
C GLN A 718 -9.30 -26.59 -18.74
N VAL A 719 -10.60 -26.73 -18.98
CA VAL A 719 -11.17 -26.95 -20.32
C VAL A 719 -11.06 -25.71 -21.19
N ASN A 720 -11.33 -24.53 -20.62
CA ASN A 720 -11.23 -23.25 -21.33
C ASN A 720 -9.80 -22.72 -21.43
N ARG A 721 -8.84 -23.42 -20.80
CA ARG A 721 -7.40 -23.24 -20.96
C ARG A 721 -6.88 -21.88 -20.55
N ARG A 722 -7.54 -21.26 -19.56
CA ARG A 722 -7.28 -19.89 -19.12
C ARG A 722 -7.28 -19.78 -17.60
N GLY A 723 -6.66 -18.73 -17.10
CA GLY A 723 -6.65 -18.38 -15.69
C GLY A 723 -6.03 -17.00 -15.46
N PRO A 724 -6.26 -16.41 -14.28
CA PRO A 724 -5.60 -15.17 -13.91
C PRO A 724 -4.09 -15.38 -13.76
N ILE A 725 -3.32 -14.34 -14.05
CA ILE A 725 -1.94 -14.19 -13.55
C ILE A 725 -2.06 -13.38 -12.26
N TYR A 726 -1.55 -13.93 -11.16
CA TYR A 726 -1.69 -13.28 -9.87
C TYR A 726 -0.74 -12.09 -9.75
N VAL A 727 -1.30 -10.88 -9.65
CA VAL A 727 -0.54 -9.65 -9.41
C VAL A 727 -0.29 -9.54 -7.91
N HIS A 728 0.92 -9.90 -7.49
CA HIS A 728 1.38 -9.70 -6.12
C HIS A 728 2.32 -8.50 -5.98
N ALA A 729 2.60 -7.78 -7.07
CA ALA A 729 3.43 -6.58 -7.06
C ALA A 729 2.98 -5.52 -6.04
N LYS A 730 3.92 -4.66 -5.63
CA LYS A 730 3.69 -3.44 -4.83
C LYS A 730 4.53 -2.31 -5.42
N LEU A 731 4.11 -1.84 -6.59
CA LEU A 731 4.82 -0.86 -7.41
C LEU A 731 3.99 0.42 -7.56
N MET A 732 4.66 1.57 -7.51
CA MET A 732 4.16 2.80 -8.12
C MET A 732 5.29 3.46 -8.91
N ILE A 733 4.96 3.93 -10.12
CA ILE A 733 5.82 4.79 -10.94
C ILE A 733 5.11 6.14 -11.11
N GLY A 734 5.82 7.22 -10.79
CA GLY A 734 5.28 8.59 -10.76
C GLY A 734 6.36 9.63 -10.44
N THR A 735 6.06 10.58 -9.55
CA THR A 735 7.02 11.62 -9.05
C THR A 735 6.97 11.68 -7.51
N ARG A 736 7.85 12.44 -6.82
CA ARG A 736 7.96 12.44 -5.34
C ARG A 736 7.95 13.82 -4.68
N SER A 737 7.41 13.95 -3.46
CA SER A 737 7.38 15.18 -2.64
C SER A 737 8.41 15.45 -1.55
N LEU A 738 8.39 16.72 -1.11
CA LEU A 738 9.16 17.47 -0.12
C LEU A 738 8.19 18.54 0.44
N GLN A 739 8.24 18.81 1.74
CA GLN A 739 7.60 19.98 2.35
C GLN A 739 8.68 20.90 2.91
N THR A 740 8.66 22.18 2.55
CA THR A 740 9.45 23.21 3.25
C THR A 740 8.53 23.99 4.18
N LEU A 741 8.93 24.07 5.45
CA LEU A 741 8.44 25.08 6.38
C LEU A 741 8.64 26.48 5.78
N SER A 742 7.62 27.31 6.00
CA SER A 742 7.44 28.67 5.53
C SER A 742 8.72 29.49 5.29
N THR A 743 8.93 29.96 4.06
CA THR A 743 9.59 31.26 3.83
C THR A 743 8.91 32.01 2.68
N LEU A 744 8.28 33.14 3.02
CA LEU A 744 7.53 34.05 2.13
C LEU A 744 8.37 34.72 1.01
N SER A 745 9.65 34.37 0.83
CA SER A 745 10.58 35.19 0.05
C SER A 745 10.74 34.82 -1.43
N ILE A 746 10.28 33.64 -1.88
CA ILE A 746 10.62 33.16 -3.23
C ILE A 746 9.68 33.75 -4.31
N ARG A 747 8.42 34.04 -3.98
CA ARG A 747 7.43 34.57 -4.95
C ARG A 747 7.75 35.98 -5.44
N SER A 748 8.39 36.80 -4.61
CA SER A 748 8.78 38.17 -4.94
C SER A 748 9.86 38.22 -6.03
N ALA A 749 10.76 37.24 -6.07
CA ALA A 749 11.87 37.18 -7.01
C ALA A 749 11.41 36.80 -8.43
N PHE A 750 10.46 35.86 -8.56
CA PHE A 750 10.00 35.41 -9.88
C PHE A 750 9.11 36.43 -10.62
N ARG A 751 8.33 37.24 -9.90
CA ARG A 751 7.57 38.35 -10.51
C ARG A 751 8.45 39.50 -10.99
N ALA A 752 9.59 39.74 -10.34
CA ALA A 752 10.52 40.82 -10.70
C ALA A 752 11.32 40.54 -11.98
N LEU A 753 11.42 39.27 -12.42
CA LEU A 753 12.29 38.86 -13.53
C LEU A 753 11.56 38.67 -14.88
N GLY A 754 10.24 38.89 -14.96
CA GLY A 754 9.51 38.83 -16.24
C GLY A 754 9.58 37.49 -16.99
N ILE A 755 9.87 36.39 -16.30
CA ILE A 755 10.00 35.06 -16.91
C ILE A 755 8.60 34.54 -17.27
N SER A 756 8.27 34.58 -18.56
CA SER A 756 7.12 33.87 -19.13
C SER A 756 7.42 32.37 -19.14
N LEU A 757 6.84 31.63 -18.20
CA LEU A 757 6.84 30.16 -18.22
C LEU A 757 5.89 29.69 -19.33
N SER A 758 6.42 29.53 -20.54
CA SER A 758 5.70 28.84 -21.60
C SER A 758 5.44 27.39 -21.16
N ARG A 759 4.17 27.05 -20.96
CA ARG A 759 3.70 25.72 -20.54
C ARG A 759 3.76 24.73 -21.71
N ARG A 760 4.89 24.03 -21.93
CA ARG A 760 4.94 22.83 -22.79
C ARG A 760 6.01 21.81 -22.33
N ARG A 761 5.56 20.56 -22.14
CA ARG A 761 6.23 19.21 -22.27
C ARG A 761 7.35 18.77 -21.27
N ALA A 762 7.02 17.92 -20.27
CA ALA A 762 7.91 17.19 -19.32
C ALA A 762 7.16 16.03 -18.56
N VAL A 763 7.53 14.72 -18.65
CA VAL A 763 6.68 13.48 -18.45
C VAL A 763 7.13 12.42 -17.42
N ASP A 764 6.28 12.01 -16.47
CA ASP A 764 6.68 11.30 -15.24
C ASP A 764 7.06 9.79 -15.34
N ASP A 765 8.23 9.49 -15.90
CA ASP A 765 8.99 8.21 -15.77
C ASP A 765 10.22 8.38 -14.83
N GLU A 766 10.12 9.22 -13.78
CA GLU A 766 11.30 9.69 -13.03
C GLU A 766 11.46 9.13 -11.61
N TYR A 767 10.39 8.67 -10.97
CA TYR A 767 10.40 8.15 -9.60
C TYR A 767 9.65 6.82 -9.50
N VAL A 768 10.16 5.94 -8.64
CA VAL A 768 9.61 4.60 -8.41
C VAL A 768 9.53 4.29 -6.92
N MET A 769 8.43 3.67 -6.49
CA MET A 769 8.28 3.04 -5.18
C MET A 769 8.12 1.54 -5.32
N VAL A 770 8.91 0.77 -4.55
CA VAL A 770 8.87 -0.70 -4.49
C VAL A 770 8.96 -1.13 -3.03
N GLY A 771 8.13 -2.08 -2.61
CA GLY A 771 8.15 -2.58 -1.24
C GLY A 771 7.23 -3.78 -1.02
N SER A 772 6.79 -3.96 0.23
CA SER A 772 5.87 -5.02 0.64
C SER A 772 4.42 -4.54 0.87
N ALA A 773 4.21 -3.23 0.96
CA ALA A 773 2.93 -2.63 1.34
C ALA A 773 1.86 -2.65 0.25
N ASN A 774 0.73 -3.26 0.57
CA ASN A 774 -0.47 -3.24 -0.25
C ASN A 774 -1.17 -1.87 -0.18
N LEU A 775 -2.00 -1.54 -1.18
CA LEU A 775 -2.91 -0.39 -1.10
C LEU A 775 -4.21 -0.80 -0.41
N ASN A 776 -4.08 -1.05 0.88
CA ASN A 776 -5.14 -1.34 1.83
C ASN A 776 -4.78 -0.76 3.21
N GLU A 777 -5.73 -0.75 4.13
CA GLU A 777 -5.53 -0.25 5.48
C GLU A 777 -4.56 -1.13 6.29
N ARG A 778 -4.63 -2.46 6.13
CA ARG A 778 -3.68 -3.41 6.76
C ARG A 778 -2.21 -3.01 6.58
N SER A 779 -1.82 -2.59 5.38
CA SER A 779 -0.44 -2.21 5.08
C SER A 779 -0.13 -0.73 5.31
N LEU A 780 -1.11 0.17 5.21
CA LEU A 780 -0.87 1.63 5.24
C LEU A 780 -1.14 2.31 6.58
N ALA A 781 -1.85 1.64 7.50
CA ALA A 781 -2.17 2.19 8.82
C ALA A 781 -0.96 2.30 9.77
N GLY A 782 0.19 1.67 9.47
CA GLY A 782 1.40 1.72 10.31
C GLY A 782 1.36 0.83 11.57
N ASN A 783 0.21 0.72 12.23
CA ASN A 783 0.02 -0.06 13.46
C ASN A 783 -0.72 -1.40 13.23
N ARG A 784 -0.90 -1.83 11.99
CA ARG A 784 -1.46 -3.13 11.61
C ARG A 784 -0.33 -4.08 11.22
N ASP A 785 -0.18 -4.44 9.95
CA ASP A 785 0.95 -5.22 9.47
C ASP A 785 2.20 -4.35 9.39
N THR A 786 3.37 -4.92 9.69
CA THR A 786 4.63 -4.20 9.49
C THR A 786 5.09 -4.33 8.04
N GLU A 787 5.41 -3.22 7.39
CA GLU A 787 5.80 -3.16 5.98
C GLU A 787 7.09 -2.35 5.79
N ILE A 788 7.74 -2.53 4.64
CA ILE A 788 8.91 -1.73 4.23
C ILE A 788 8.81 -1.43 2.73
N ALA A 789 9.22 -0.22 2.35
CA ALA A 789 9.33 0.19 0.96
C ALA A 789 10.52 1.14 0.77
N GLN A 790 10.96 1.28 -0.48
CA GLN A 790 11.84 2.37 -0.89
C GLN A 790 11.12 3.24 -1.91
N GLY A 791 11.46 4.52 -1.90
CA GLY A 791 11.22 5.42 -3.01
C GLY A 791 12.53 5.96 -3.57
N SER A 792 12.68 5.93 -4.89
CA SER A 792 13.92 6.35 -5.53
C SER A 792 13.74 6.98 -6.91
N TYR A 793 14.71 7.82 -7.27
CA TYR A 793 14.83 8.46 -8.57
C TYR A 793 16.30 8.64 -8.93
N GLN A 794 16.57 8.86 -10.22
CA GLN A 794 17.91 9.19 -10.71
C GLN A 794 18.00 10.70 -10.97
N PRO A 795 18.81 11.47 -10.22
CA PRO A 795 18.89 12.93 -10.37
C PRO A 795 19.27 13.39 -11.78
N ALA A 796 20.07 12.61 -12.50
CA ALA A 796 20.46 12.91 -13.88
C ALA A 796 19.37 12.62 -14.92
N HIS A 797 18.29 11.93 -14.55
CA HIS A 797 17.22 11.49 -15.46
C HIS A 797 15.84 12.02 -15.04
N LEU A 798 15.78 13.29 -14.65
CA LEU A 798 14.54 14.00 -14.30
C LEU A 798 13.90 14.71 -15.49
N ASN A 799 12.61 14.98 -15.40
CA ASN A 799 11.82 15.65 -16.43
C ASN A 799 12.02 17.15 -16.48
N GLY A 800 12.84 17.65 -17.41
CA GLY A 800 12.99 19.09 -17.65
C GLY A 800 11.95 19.68 -18.63
N PRO A 801 11.89 21.02 -18.77
CA PRO A 801 10.97 21.70 -19.71
C PRO A 801 11.07 21.25 -21.18
N CYS A 802 12.20 20.66 -21.58
CA CYS A 802 12.44 20.16 -22.94
C CYS A 802 13.00 18.73 -22.95
N ARG A 803 13.05 18.04 -21.80
CA ARG A 803 13.67 16.70 -21.67
C ARG A 803 12.74 15.78 -20.89
N ARG A 804 12.56 14.56 -21.39
CA ARG A 804 11.82 13.50 -20.70
C ARG A 804 12.79 12.60 -19.93
N ALA A 805 12.36 12.10 -18.78
CA ALA A 805 13.06 11.05 -18.07
C ALA A 805 13.16 9.79 -18.95
N ARG A 806 14.38 9.32 -19.20
CA ARG A 806 14.68 8.09 -19.95
C ARG A 806 15.76 7.26 -19.25
N GLY A 807 15.76 7.30 -17.91
CA GLY A 807 16.62 6.48 -17.06
C GLY A 807 16.07 5.07 -16.85
N GLN A 808 16.55 4.40 -15.82
CA GLN A 808 16.17 3.03 -15.45
C GLN A 808 14.68 2.90 -15.11
N VAL A 809 14.06 3.92 -14.49
CA VAL A 809 12.61 3.92 -14.18
C VAL A 809 11.78 3.83 -15.46
N HIS A 810 12.11 4.64 -16.48
CA HIS A 810 11.51 4.54 -17.82
C HIS A 810 11.71 3.15 -18.44
N GLY A 811 12.95 2.64 -18.38
CA GLY A 811 13.30 1.32 -18.90
C GLY A 811 12.46 0.20 -18.29
N PHE A 812 12.34 0.22 -16.96
CA PHE A 812 11.55 -0.75 -16.19
C PHE A 812 10.06 -0.68 -16.55
N ARG A 813 9.48 0.53 -16.61
CA ARG A 813 8.07 0.73 -16.98
C ARG A 813 7.75 0.24 -18.40
N MET A 814 8.62 0.53 -19.36
CA MET A 814 8.49 0.00 -20.73
C MET A 814 8.65 -1.54 -20.77
N SER A 815 9.52 -2.12 -19.94
CA SER A 815 9.72 -3.57 -19.82
C SER A 815 8.48 -4.28 -19.26
N LEU A 816 7.82 -3.70 -18.26
CA LEU A 816 6.53 -4.19 -17.73
C LEU A 816 5.44 -4.11 -18.80
N TRP A 817 5.30 -2.98 -19.50
CA TRP A 817 4.32 -2.85 -20.59
C TRP A 817 4.61 -3.83 -21.74
N HIS A 818 5.89 -4.12 -21.99
CA HIS A 818 6.28 -5.13 -22.97
C HIS A 818 5.80 -6.53 -22.60
N GLU A 819 6.00 -6.97 -21.36
CA GLU A 819 5.44 -8.22 -20.83
C GLU A 819 3.91 -8.23 -20.93
N HIS A 820 3.27 -7.14 -20.50
CA HIS A 820 1.82 -7.10 -20.32
C HIS A 820 1.05 -7.04 -21.64
N PHE A 821 1.50 -6.27 -22.64
CA PHE A 821 0.71 -6.14 -23.87
C PHE A 821 1.49 -5.68 -25.11
N MET A 822 2.76 -5.25 -25.01
CA MET A 822 3.49 -4.85 -26.22
C MET A 822 4.18 -6.01 -26.94
N ARG A 823 4.24 -7.19 -26.30
CA ARG A 823 4.67 -8.42 -26.96
C ARG A 823 3.56 -8.94 -27.89
N GLY A 824 3.96 -9.60 -28.98
CA GLY A 824 3.03 -10.27 -29.90
C GLY A 824 2.15 -9.31 -30.72
N HIS A 825 0.98 -9.81 -31.14
CA HIS A 825 -0.01 -9.08 -31.95
C HIS A 825 -1.17 -8.50 -31.10
N ALA A 826 -0.93 -8.23 -29.81
CA ALA A 826 -1.92 -7.63 -28.93
C ALA A 826 -2.19 -6.15 -29.28
N ILE A 827 -1.16 -5.44 -29.76
CA ILE A 827 -1.27 -4.10 -30.32
C ILE A 827 -1.78 -4.19 -31.78
N GLU A 828 -2.61 -3.24 -32.17
CA GLU A 828 -3.18 -3.14 -33.52
C GLU A 828 -2.08 -2.93 -34.56
N GLU A 829 -2.16 -3.65 -35.67
CA GLU A 829 -1.21 -3.54 -36.77
C GLU A 829 -1.15 -2.09 -37.26
N GLY A 830 0.06 -1.54 -37.40
CA GLY A 830 0.28 -0.14 -37.78
C GLY A 830 0.29 0.87 -36.62
N THR A 831 0.04 0.45 -35.37
CA THR A 831 0.25 1.34 -34.21
C THR A 831 1.74 1.63 -34.03
N ASP A 832 2.12 2.90 -34.01
CA ASP A 832 3.48 3.31 -33.69
C ASP A 832 3.77 3.12 -32.20
N ALA A 833 4.75 2.27 -31.87
CA ALA A 833 5.17 2.00 -30.50
C ALA A 833 5.69 3.25 -29.77
N SER A 834 6.02 4.32 -30.50
CA SER A 834 6.37 5.62 -29.92
C SER A 834 5.25 6.23 -29.07
N VAL A 835 3.99 5.82 -29.28
CA VAL A 835 2.83 6.30 -28.50
C VAL A 835 2.98 5.99 -27.00
N PHE A 836 3.60 4.86 -26.66
CA PHE A 836 3.80 4.41 -25.27
C PHE A 836 4.92 5.17 -24.55
N LEU A 837 5.63 6.07 -25.25
CA LEU A 837 6.61 6.99 -24.67
C LEU A 837 5.94 8.23 -24.05
N GLU A 838 4.63 8.39 -24.25
CA GLU A 838 3.79 9.46 -23.71
C GLU A 838 2.54 8.89 -22.99
N PRO A 839 2.70 8.26 -21.81
CA PRO A 839 1.60 7.60 -21.11
C PRO A 839 0.43 8.51 -20.73
N GLU A 840 0.64 9.82 -20.61
CA GLU A 840 -0.44 10.76 -20.33
C GLU A 840 -1.33 11.08 -21.54
N SER A 841 -0.87 10.74 -22.75
CA SER A 841 -1.56 11.11 -23.98
C SER A 841 -2.84 10.29 -24.14
N VAL A 842 -3.88 10.92 -24.68
CA VAL A 842 -5.15 10.22 -24.92
C VAL A 842 -4.97 9.11 -25.96
N GLU A 843 -4.04 9.30 -26.90
CA GLU A 843 -3.64 8.32 -27.89
C GLU A 843 -3.06 7.07 -27.22
N CYS A 844 -2.15 7.24 -26.25
CA CYS A 844 -1.58 6.14 -25.48
C CYS A 844 -2.64 5.45 -24.62
N VAL A 845 -3.41 6.20 -23.82
CA VAL A 845 -4.47 5.65 -22.97
C VAL A 845 -5.44 4.79 -23.78
N ARG A 846 -5.91 5.31 -24.92
CA ARG A 846 -6.83 4.57 -25.79
C ARG A 846 -6.15 3.40 -26.50
N ALA A 847 -4.87 3.49 -26.84
CA ALA A 847 -4.12 2.36 -27.42
C ALA A 847 -3.95 1.21 -26.43
N VAL A 848 -3.59 1.51 -25.17
CA VAL A 848 -3.50 0.52 -24.09
C VAL A 848 -4.87 -0.12 -23.85
N ARG A 849 -5.94 0.69 -23.76
CA ARG A 849 -7.30 0.17 -23.57
C ARG A 849 -7.76 -0.73 -24.72
N ARG A 850 -7.55 -0.33 -25.98
CA ARG A 850 -7.86 -1.18 -27.14
C ARG A 850 -7.08 -2.49 -27.14
N ALA A 851 -5.82 -2.49 -26.70
CA ALA A 851 -5.04 -3.71 -26.55
C ALA A 851 -5.67 -4.62 -25.49
N ALA A 852 -6.02 -4.07 -24.32
CA ALA A 852 -6.68 -4.80 -23.26
C ALA A 852 -8.04 -5.38 -23.68
N ASP A 853 -8.87 -4.60 -24.39
CA ASP A 853 -10.19 -5.04 -24.88
C ASP A 853 -10.04 -6.22 -25.87
N ARG A 854 -9.08 -6.15 -26.81
CA ARG A 854 -8.79 -7.28 -27.71
C ARG A 854 -8.31 -8.53 -26.96
N LEU A 855 -7.48 -8.34 -25.94
CA LEU A 855 -7.00 -9.42 -25.08
C LEU A 855 -8.15 -10.02 -24.26
N TRP A 856 -9.08 -9.22 -23.76
CA TRP A 856 -10.31 -9.71 -23.11
C TRP A 856 -11.17 -10.55 -24.05
N ASP A 857 -11.37 -10.09 -25.28
CA ASP A 857 -12.14 -10.84 -26.28
C ASP A 857 -11.46 -12.19 -26.60
N ALA A 858 -10.12 -12.22 -26.66
CA ALA A 858 -9.34 -13.45 -26.84
C ALA A 858 -9.35 -14.37 -25.61
N TYR A 859 -9.34 -13.78 -24.42
CA TYR A 859 -9.44 -14.49 -23.15
C TYR A 859 -10.82 -15.13 -22.98
N THR A 860 -11.89 -14.45 -23.39
CA THR A 860 -13.28 -14.86 -23.12
C THR A 860 -13.94 -15.72 -24.20
N ARG A 861 -13.54 -15.58 -25.48
CA ARG A 861 -14.16 -16.29 -26.62
C ARG A 861 -14.11 -17.82 -26.51
N ASP A 862 -15.00 -18.50 -27.21
CA ASP A 862 -15.10 -19.97 -27.18
C ASP A 862 -13.85 -20.66 -27.74
N ARG A 863 -13.21 -20.07 -28.76
CA ARG A 863 -12.00 -20.63 -29.36
C ARG A 863 -10.80 -20.49 -28.40
N VAL A 864 -10.16 -21.62 -28.07
CA VAL A 864 -8.90 -21.65 -27.32
C VAL A 864 -7.73 -21.32 -28.24
N GLU A 865 -6.96 -20.29 -27.88
CA GLU A 865 -5.75 -19.85 -28.56
C GLU A 865 -4.76 -19.26 -27.54
N ASP A 866 -3.47 -19.21 -27.92
CA ASP A 866 -2.45 -18.55 -27.11
C ASP A 866 -2.76 -17.05 -27.02
N LEU A 867 -2.74 -16.51 -25.80
CA LEU A 867 -2.94 -15.08 -25.60
C LEU A 867 -1.65 -14.31 -25.99
N PRO A 868 -1.72 -13.30 -26.87
CA PRO A 868 -0.52 -12.61 -27.36
C PRO A 868 0.09 -11.64 -26.34
N GLY A 869 -0.58 -11.38 -25.22
CA GLY A 869 -0.17 -10.57 -24.08
C GLY A 869 -1.06 -10.90 -22.88
N HIS A 870 -0.87 -10.23 -21.75
CA HIS A 870 -1.47 -10.58 -20.48
C HIS A 870 -2.44 -9.53 -19.91
N LEU A 871 -2.39 -8.28 -20.39
CA LEU A 871 -3.18 -7.16 -19.86
C LEU A 871 -4.65 -7.29 -20.26
N LEU A 872 -5.51 -7.44 -19.26
CA LEU A 872 -6.97 -7.46 -19.42
C LEU A 872 -7.56 -6.21 -18.76
N PRO A 873 -8.67 -5.64 -19.26
CA PRO A 873 -9.46 -4.71 -18.48
C PRO A 873 -9.84 -5.41 -17.17
N PHE A 874 -9.81 -4.68 -16.06
CA PHE A 874 -10.50 -5.17 -14.86
C PHE A 874 -11.98 -5.35 -15.27
N PRO A 875 -12.67 -6.45 -14.89
CA PRO A 875 -13.91 -6.89 -15.53
C PRO A 875 -15.16 -6.05 -15.14
N ILE A 876 -15.04 -4.74 -15.27
CA ILE A 876 -16.05 -3.73 -15.02
C ILE A 876 -16.28 -2.91 -16.30
N THR A 877 -17.48 -2.35 -16.39
CA THR A 877 -17.82 -1.31 -17.37
C THR A 877 -17.91 0.03 -16.66
N VAL A 878 -17.69 1.12 -17.39
CA VAL A 878 -17.78 2.48 -16.87
C VAL A 878 -18.57 3.31 -17.87
N SER A 879 -19.65 3.97 -17.42
CA SER A 879 -20.42 4.89 -18.25
C SER A 879 -19.78 6.28 -18.32
N GLU A 880 -20.25 7.13 -19.23
CA GLU A 880 -19.83 8.54 -19.28
C GLU A 880 -20.17 9.33 -17.99
N PHE A 881 -21.10 8.82 -17.18
CA PHE A 881 -21.49 9.40 -15.90
C PHE A 881 -20.69 8.85 -14.71
N GLY A 882 -19.70 7.99 -14.98
CA GLY A 882 -18.89 7.34 -13.93
C GLY A 882 -19.61 6.22 -13.20
N GLU A 883 -20.75 5.76 -13.70
CA GLU A 883 -21.43 4.58 -13.17
C GLU A 883 -20.62 3.34 -13.57
N VAL A 884 -20.35 2.50 -12.59
CA VAL A 884 -19.56 1.29 -12.80
C VAL A 884 -20.52 0.10 -12.84
N GLY A 885 -20.38 -0.75 -13.85
CA GLY A 885 -21.12 -2.01 -14.03
C GLY A 885 -20.17 -3.20 -14.13
N ASP A 886 -20.71 -4.40 -14.34
CA ASP A 886 -19.91 -5.60 -14.55
C ASP A 886 -19.72 -5.83 -16.06
N LEU A 887 -18.52 -6.23 -16.49
CA LEU A 887 -18.21 -6.50 -17.90
C LEU A 887 -18.77 -7.85 -18.38
N PRO A 888 -18.67 -8.95 -17.61
CA PRO A 888 -19.36 -10.20 -17.94
C PRO A 888 -20.87 -10.04 -17.88
N ALA A 889 -21.59 -10.58 -18.88
CA ALA A 889 -23.04 -10.45 -18.97
C ALA A 889 -23.80 -11.12 -17.81
N ASP A 890 -23.21 -12.15 -17.19
CA ASP A 890 -23.75 -12.85 -16.01
C ASP A 890 -23.27 -12.26 -14.67
N GLY A 891 -22.46 -11.20 -14.71
CA GLY A 891 -21.88 -10.55 -13.54
C GLY A 891 -20.81 -11.37 -12.79
N CYS A 892 -20.37 -12.50 -13.34
CA CYS A 892 -19.41 -13.40 -12.70
C CYS A 892 -18.07 -13.43 -13.43
N PHE A 893 -16.97 -13.69 -12.71
CA PHE A 893 -15.68 -13.89 -13.37
C PHE A 893 -15.73 -15.11 -14.30
N PRO A 894 -15.05 -15.07 -15.46
CA PRO A 894 -15.01 -16.20 -16.38
C PRO A 894 -14.63 -17.51 -15.67
N ASP A 895 -15.35 -18.58 -15.98
CA ASP A 895 -15.18 -19.93 -15.40
C ASP A 895 -15.60 -20.09 -13.94
N THR A 896 -16.16 -19.06 -13.30
CA THR A 896 -16.56 -19.11 -11.89
C THR A 896 -18.06 -18.84 -11.70
N ARG A 897 -18.53 -18.98 -10.45
CA ARG A 897 -19.81 -18.41 -10.00
C ARG A 897 -19.61 -17.21 -9.07
N ALA A 898 -18.42 -16.63 -9.08
CA ALA A 898 -18.02 -15.57 -8.19
C ALA A 898 -18.40 -14.21 -8.80
N PRO A 899 -19.25 -13.41 -8.11
CA PRO A 899 -19.59 -12.08 -8.59
C PRO A 899 -18.36 -11.17 -8.67
N VAL A 900 -18.25 -10.42 -9.77
CA VAL A 900 -17.21 -9.40 -9.94
C VAL A 900 -17.37 -8.27 -8.92
N ARG A 901 -18.62 -7.87 -8.64
CA ARG A 901 -18.95 -6.78 -7.72
C ARG A 901 -18.56 -7.03 -6.26
N GLY A 902 -18.27 -8.28 -5.89
CA GLY A 902 -18.10 -8.70 -4.50
C GLY A 902 -19.41 -8.71 -3.71
N ARG A 903 -19.33 -9.09 -2.44
CA ARG A 903 -20.47 -9.11 -1.49
C ARG A 903 -20.04 -8.68 -0.11
N LYS A 904 -20.93 -8.00 0.60
CA LYS A 904 -20.71 -7.69 2.02
C LYS A 904 -20.69 -8.98 2.81
N SER A 905 -19.65 -9.19 3.61
CA SER A 905 -19.65 -10.30 4.55
C SER A 905 -20.48 -9.95 5.78
N VAL A 906 -21.29 -10.91 6.23
CA VAL A 906 -22.01 -10.83 7.52
C VAL A 906 -21.24 -11.52 8.65
N LYS A 907 -20.19 -12.27 8.32
CA LYS A 907 -19.39 -13.04 9.27
C LYS A 907 -18.08 -12.35 9.63
N LEU A 908 -17.52 -11.58 8.70
CA LEU A 908 -16.15 -11.06 8.78
C LEU A 908 -16.19 -9.56 9.07
N PRO A 909 -15.61 -9.09 10.18
CA PRO A 909 -15.51 -7.67 10.46
C PRO A 909 -14.59 -6.96 9.46
N ALA A 910 -14.89 -5.71 9.14
CA ALA A 910 -14.20 -4.93 8.12
C ALA A 910 -12.68 -4.87 8.36
N ILE A 911 -12.24 -4.70 9.62
CA ILE A 911 -10.83 -4.63 10.03
C ILE A 911 -9.94 -5.77 9.51
N LEU A 912 -10.51 -6.94 9.21
CA LEU A 912 -9.77 -8.10 8.70
C LEU A 912 -9.61 -8.10 7.18
N THR A 913 -10.51 -7.39 6.50
CA THR A 913 -10.66 -7.39 5.04
C THR A 913 -10.33 -6.03 4.42
N THR A 914 -10.00 -5.02 5.24
CA THR A 914 -9.62 -3.67 4.84
C THR A 914 -8.15 -3.39 4.98
#